data_AF-A0A2V4R5L2-F1
#
_entry.id   AF-A0A2V4R5L2-F1
#
_cell.length_a   1.000
_cell.length_b   1.000
_cell.length_c   1.000
_cell.angle_alpha   90.00
_cell.angle_beta   90.00
_cell.angle_gamma   90.00
#
_symmetry.space_group_name_H-M   'P 1'
#
loop_
_entity.id
_entity.type
_entity.pdbx_description
1 polymer ?
#
loop_
_entity_poly.entity_id
_entity_poly.type
_entity_poly.pdbx_seq_one_letter_code
_entity_poly.pdbx_strand_id
1 'polypeptide(L)'
;MLRFRSDMEKWQTGACQLTNFFVHVQGGASNRPGTQYIGAVKDAANLPRLVPFVYNNTQSYVLEMGDKYFRFISNGAYLTNTDGSVYEVATPYAVADVWGIRWVQSADVLTIAHPSYPLYNLSRSGETDWTLAEVSFAAGIEAPGTVSATATNGNAGNTGTTPGISSATYDYVVTAVSIALNSESNVSAVATVKNYNIGYYTQYGNYNTVNWSEVSGADYYNIYCKYAGSYGLIGSTTDLSFQDTDYEPDTAIGPPTHEDPFSDGNNPSCVSYFQQRRVFGGSTADPQTIWMTRSGNYTNMDVANPVKDDDAITATIASQQVNQIKHIVPMADLIIFTAGSVWKVSGGDAGKAITPADVTVTPQMFVGAADTLPLPIDQDVLFVESKGNQTPRILTNDQVQALSQQISRADPAKEDIGQTMDGIARQYGQQWPKAFGELVQYGKLPPDYQVLANMDTADQTMGRADFQRALQAGTLPQLQEAAGQAASNILPKGGDDPVEDQLAAFRATTVNSSGGDALYRTVHDATKRLALYYIAHGQDSSTALTNAVDGVINSKYDISGSMRVPKGMLPAARTAAASVLSSLRPSDLAPIPGSAPGLTDQDRKDFGISAARAGGQWVQQGGGAWIYGDFLFGEQSRMGNSFLEALAGPTFSDASSLFKMFANSRDMALGSADAPKGKTFEMNLLQEARRELPFGNLFYTRAALDYLVFYRLQEMMNPGYLRRYELGIQQNQGQKFWLSPTWNPYQAMAGR
;
A
#
# COMPACT_ATOMS: atom_id res chain seq x y z
N MET A 1 2.91 18.36 13.89
CA MET A 1 1.48 18.67 14.12
C MET A 1 1.25 20.00 14.84
N LEU A 2 2.06 21.04 14.60
CA LEU A 2 1.87 22.33 15.27
C LEU A 2 0.56 23.02 14.86
N ARG A 3 0.13 22.86 13.60
CA ARG A 3 -1.05 23.50 13.00
C ARG A 3 -2.37 23.33 13.78
N PHE A 4 -2.51 22.26 14.55
CA PHE A 4 -3.74 21.91 15.29
C PHE A 4 -3.66 22.19 16.80
N ARG A 5 -2.54 22.76 17.27
CA ARG A 5 -2.25 23.05 18.69
C ARG A 5 -2.08 24.56 18.89
N SER A 6 -3.17 25.31 18.76
CA SER A 6 -3.20 26.77 18.94
C SER A 6 -2.91 27.22 20.37
N ASP A 7 -2.94 26.29 21.32
CA ASP A 7 -2.58 26.44 22.72
C ASP A 7 -1.07 26.57 22.96
N MET A 8 -0.23 26.14 22.01
CA MET A 8 1.23 26.19 22.16
C MET A 8 1.77 27.53 21.68
N GLU A 9 2.68 28.13 22.45
CA GLU A 9 3.38 29.39 22.09
C GLU A 9 4.06 29.31 20.71
N LYS A 10 4.59 28.14 20.35
CA LYS A 10 5.19 27.88 19.03
C LYS A 10 4.20 28.00 17.87
N TRP A 11 2.88 27.90 18.10
CA TRP A 11 1.86 28.10 17.06
C TRP A 11 1.86 29.53 16.53
N GLN A 12 2.07 30.51 17.41
CA GLN A 12 2.08 31.94 17.04
C GLN A 12 3.31 32.33 16.23
N THR A 13 4.40 31.58 16.35
CA THR A 13 5.68 31.81 15.64
C THR A 13 5.87 30.89 14.42
N GLY A 14 4.94 29.98 14.17
CA GLY A 14 4.99 29.01 13.07
C GLY A 14 4.32 29.50 11.79
N ALA A 15 4.69 28.89 10.66
CA ALA A 15 4.03 29.11 9.37
C ALA A 15 3.07 27.96 9.04
N CYS A 16 1.86 28.29 8.56
CA CYS A 16 0.84 27.31 8.16
C CYS A 16 1.24 26.52 6.90
N GLN A 17 1.92 27.18 5.96
CA GLN A 17 2.43 26.58 4.72
C GLN A 17 3.71 27.31 4.31
N LEU A 18 4.76 26.55 4.01
CA LEU A 18 6.00 27.03 3.41
C LEU A 18 6.22 26.24 2.12
N THR A 19 6.43 26.94 1.00
CA THR A 19 6.67 26.31 -0.30
C THR A 19 7.99 26.81 -0.85
N ASN A 20 8.90 25.89 -1.20
CA ASN A 20 10.27 26.19 -1.63
C ASN A 20 11.11 26.96 -0.59
N PHE A 21 11.01 26.60 0.69
CA PHE A 21 11.86 27.12 1.76
C PHE A 21 12.57 26.01 2.53
N PHE A 22 13.78 26.29 3.02
CA PHE A 22 14.45 25.55 4.08
C PHE A 22 14.27 26.26 5.41
N VAL A 23 13.84 25.54 6.44
CA VAL A 23 13.71 26.05 7.81
C VAL A 23 15.01 25.76 8.56
N HIS A 24 15.63 26.79 9.13
CA HIS A 24 16.88 26.64 9.86
C HIS A 24 16.64 26.30 11.34
N VAL A 25 17.51 25.49 11.92
CA VAL A 25 17.44 25.07 13.35
C VAL A 25 17.52 26.28 14.29
N GLN A 26 18.29 27.30 13.91
CA GLN A 26 18.51 28.53 14.69
C GLN A 26 17.36 29.54 14.56
N GLY A 27 16.35 29.25 13.73
CA GLY A 27 15.24 30.16 13.41
C GLY A 27 15.36 30.78 12.02
N GLY A 28 14.22 31.22 11.48
CA GLY A 28 14.10 31.77 10.12
C GLY A 28 13.94 30.72 9.01
N ALA A 29 13.73 31.19 7.79
CA ALA A 29 13.62 30.37 6.59
C ALA A 29 14.34 31.03 5.41
N SER A 30 15.05 30.24 4.61
CA SER A 30 15.66 30.66 3.35
C SER A 30 14.99 30.00 2.16
N ASN A 31 15.07 30.61 0.99
CA ASN A 31 14.59 29.99 -0.24
C ASN A 31 15.39 28.71 -0.55
N ARG A 32 14.69 27.68 -1.03
CA ARG A 32 15.31 26.46 -1.51
C ARG A 32 16.19 26.80 -2.74
N PRO A 33 17.41 26.25 -2.85
CA PRO A 33 18.20 26.33 -4.08
C PRO A 33 17.44 25.77 -5.28
N GLY A 34 17.72 26.31 -6.46
CA GLY A 34 17.16 25.78 -7.72
C GLY A 34 17.60 24.34 -7.98
N THR A 35 16.80 23.62 -8.78
CA THR A 35 17.14 22.27 -9.25
C THR A 35 17.90 22.36 -10.57
N GLN A 36 18.98 21.60 -10.71
CA GLN A 36 19.69 21.43 -11.98
C GLN A 36 19.03 20.30 -12.79
N TYR A 37 18.80 20.52 -14.08
CA TYR A 37 18.38 19.47 -15.00
C TYR A 37 19.59 18.60 -15.38
N ILE A 38 19.49 17.29 -15.18
CA ILE A 38 20.56 16.33 -15.45
C ILE A 38 20.30 15.58 -16.77
N GLY A 39 19.07 15.11 -16.98
CA GLY A 39 18.65 14.42 -18.19
C GLY A 39 17.24 13.87 -18.07
N ALA A 40 16.73 13.29 -19.16
CA ALA A 40 15.44 12.63 -19.18
C ALA A 40 15.59 11.15 -18.82
N VAL A 41 14.64 10.63 -18.05
CA VAL A 41 14.51 9.19 -17.79
C VAL A 41 14.26 8.44 -19.10
N LYS A 42 14.61 7.15 -19.17
CA LYS A 42 14.47 6.35 -20.40
C LYS A 42 13.02 6.30 -20.90
N ASP A 43 12.09 6.13 -19.97
CA ASP A 43 10.66 6.01 -20.22
C ASP A 43 9.89 6.90 -19.25
N ALA A 44 9.32 7.99 -19.76
CA ALA A 44 8.56 8.93 -18.95
C ALA A 44 7.16 8.40 -18.56
N ALA A 45 6.66 7.36 -19.22
CA ALA A 45 5.38 6.74 -18.87
C ALA A 45 5.50 5.85 -17.62
N ASN A 46 6.69 5.29 -17.39
CA ASN A 46 6.99 4.37 -16.30
C ASN A 46 8.11 4.93 -15.42
N LEU A 47 7.73 5.68 -14.39
CA LEU A 47 8.67 6.43 -13.55
C LEU A 47 9.65 5.50 -12.79
N PRO A 48 10.97 5.68 -12.99
CA PRO A 48 11.97 4.89 -12.27
C PRO A 48 12.11 5.35 -10.82
N ARG A 49 12.72 4.49 -9.98
CA ARG A 49 13.10 4.82 -8.61
C ARG A 49 14.56 5.24 -8.55
N LEU A 50 14.84 6.34 -7.86
CA LEU A 50 16.22 6.78 -7.61
C LEU A 50 16.74 6.19 -6.31
N VAL A 51 17.92 5.57 -6.37
CA VAL A 51 18.58 4.94 -5.22
C VAL A 51 19.99 5.50 -5.07
N PRO A 52 20.38 6.01 -3.88
CA PRO A 52 21.73 6.48 -3.66
C PRO A 52 22.71 5.31 -3.53
N PHE A 53 23.89 5.46 -4.11
CA PHE A 53 25.04 4.59 -3.89
C PHE A 53 26.23 5.48 -3.54
N VAL A 54 26.76 5.36 -2.33
CA VAL A 54 27.84 6.22 -1.83
C VAL A 54 29.02 5.34 -1.46
N TYR A 55 30.03 5.29 -2.31
CA TYR A 55 31.25 4.55 -2.00
C TYR A 55 32.10 5.31 -0.97
N ASN A 56 32.32 6.60 -1.22
CA ASN A 56 32.99 7.52 -0.31
C ASN A 56 32.56 8.97 -0.56
N ASN A 57 33.14 9.91 0.17
CA ASN A 57 32.81 11.34 0.08
C ASN A 57 33.11 11.97 -1.30
N THR A 58 33.89 11.31 -2.15
CA THR A 58 34.30 11.80 -3.48
C THR A 58 33.56 11.07 -4.60
N GLN A 59 33.27 9.79 -4.43
CA GLN A 59 32.62 8.94 -5.42
C GLN A 59 31.24 8.55 -4.92
N SER A 60 30.23 9.23 -5.47
CA SER A 60 28.83 8.96 -5.23
C SER A 60 28.08 8.85 -6.55
N TYR A 61 27.08 7.99 -6.56
CA TYR A 61 26.25 7.70 -7.71
C TYR A 61 24.79 7.72 -7.29
N VAL A 62 23.93 8.14 -8.20
CA VAL A 62 22.49 7.92 -8.10
C VAL A 62 22.12 6.88 -9.15
N LEU A 63 21.53 5.78 -8.70
CA LEU A 63 21.03 4.70 -9.53
C LEU A 63 19.59 5.02 -9.96
N GLU A 64 19.34 5.07 -11.26
CA GLU A 64 18.00 5.09 -11.83
C GLU A 64 17.55 3.66 -12.07
N MET A 65 16.64 3.17 -11.22
CA MET A 65 16.03 1.85 -11.33
C MET A 65 14.73 1.93 -12.15
N GLY A 66 14.81 1.57 -13.43
CA GLY A 66 13.67 1.54 -14.34
C GLY A 66 13.27 0.12 -14.77
N ASP A 67 12.44 0.02 -15.80
CA ASP A 67 11.96 -1.28 -16.31
C ASP A 67 13.10 -2.14 -16.89
N LYS A 68 13.58 -3.10 -16.11
CA LYS A 68 14.65 -4.05 -16.47
C LYS A 68 16.00 -3.41 -16.76
N TYR A 69 16.26 -2.24 -16.23
CA TYR A 69 17.56 -1.58 -16.36
C TYR A 69 17.93 -0.74 -15.14
N PHE A 70 19.24 -0.61 -14.91
CA PHE A 70 19.85 0.42 -14.06
C PHE A 70 20.71 1.37 -14.89
N ARG A 71 20.54 2.67 -14.65
CA ARG A 71 21.41 3.73 -15.17
C ARG A 71 22.07 4.47 -14.03
N PHE A 72 23.21 5.08 -14.31
CA PHE A 72 24.08 5.64 -13.29
C PHE A 72 24.28 7.12 -13.55
N ILE A 73 24.09 7.92 -12.51
CA ILE A 73 24.29 9.37 -12.53
C ILE A 73 25.41 9.68 -11.55
N SER A 74 26.44 10.40 -12.01
CA SER A 74 27.51 10.90 -11.15
C SER A 74 27.92 12.31 -11.59
N ASN A 75 28.34 13.14 -10.63
CA ASN A 75 28.80 14.52 -10.89
C ASN A 75 27.83 15.35 -11.76
N GLY A 76 26.53 15.12 -11.62
CA GLY A 76 25.50 15.86 -12.35
C GLY A 76 25.35 15.48 -13.83
N ALA A 77 25.78 14.28 -14.24
CA ALA A 77 25.56 13.75 -15.58
C ALA A 77 25.33 12.23 -15.55
N TYR A 78 24.66 11.71 -16.59
CA TYR A 78 24.61 10.27 -16.82
C TYR A 78 25.97 9.75 -17.24
N LEU A 79 26.36 8.59 -16.71
CA LEU A 79 27.53 7.87 -17.19
C LEU A 79 27.29 7.42 -18.63
N THR A 80 28.34 7.44 -19.44
CA THR A 80 28.29 7.08 -20.86
C THR A 80 29.36 6.06 -21.19
N ASN A 81 29.03 5.18 -22.13
CA ASN A 81 29.99 4.29 -22.78
C ASN A 81 30.95 5.11 -23.65
N THR A 82 32.03 4.47 -24.09
CA THR A 82 33.02 5.07 -25.01
C THR A 82 32.40 5.55 -26.33
N ASP A 83 31.26 4.98 -26.75
CA ASP A 83 30.51 5.36 -27.95
C ASP A 83 29.54 6.54 -27.74
N GLY A 84 29.46 7.08 -26.52
CA GLY A 84 28.57 8.18 -26.14
C GLY A 84 27.13 7.75 -25.78
N SER A 85 26.79 6.45 -25.85
CA SER A 85 25.51 5.94 -25.35
C SER A 85 25.49 5.95 -23.81
N VAL A 86 24.30 6.09 -23.20
CA VAL A 86 24.16 6.06 -21.73
C VAL A 86 24.51 4.66 -21.21
N TYR A 87 25.38 4.60 -20.20
CA TYR A 87 25.78 3.37 -19.55
C TYR A 87 24.60 2.75 -18.80
N GLU A 88 24.33 1.47 -19.10
CA GLU A 88 23.14 0.77 -18.63
C GLU A 88 23.51 -0.68 -18.27
N VAL A 89 23.00 -1.14 -17.12
CA VAL A 89 23.09 -2.54 -16.68
C VAL A 89 21.69 -3.15 -16.77
N ALA A 90 21.56 -4.29 -17.45
CA ALA A 90 20.29 -5.00 -17.54
C ALA A 90 19.92 -5.63 -16.19
N THR A 91 18.64 -5.60 -15.84
CA THR A 91 18.13 -6.14 -14.57
C THR A 91 16.86 -6.97 -14.80
N PRO A 92 16.50 -7.90 -13.90
CA PRO A 92 15.27 -8.67 -14.02
C PRO A 92 14.03 -7.89 -13.56
N TYR A 93 14.19 -6.75 -12.88
CA TYR A 93 13.12 -6.07 -12.16
C TYR A 93 12.15 -5.33 -13.09
N ALA A 94 10.86 -5.64 -13.00
CA ALA A 94 9.82 -4.87 -13.66
C ALA A 94 9.59 -3.52 -12.96
N VAL A 95 9.17 -2.50 -13.72
CA VAL A 95 8.91 -1.15 -13.16
C VAL A 95 7.79 -1.12 -12.11
N ALA A 96 6.87 -2.09 -12.11
CA ALA A 96 5.86 -2.20 -11.06
C ALA A 96 6.48 -2.54 -9.69
N ASP A 97 7.63 -3.20 -9.68
CA ASP A 97 8.26 -3.76 -8.48
C ASP A 97 9.37 -2.87 -7.91
N VAL A 98 9.91 -1.91 -8.69
CA VAL A 98 11.07 -1.09 -8.27
C VAL A 98 10.82 -0.30 -6.98
N TRP A 99 9.57 0.06 -6.69
CA TRP A 99 9.16 0.74 -5.45
C TRP A 99 9.07 -0.20 -4.24
N GLY A 100 8.91 -1.51 -4.47
CA GLY A 100 8.94 -2.55 -3.45
C GLY A 100 10.35 -3.06 -3.11
N ILE A 101 11.33 -2.80 -3.99
CA ILE A 101 12.72 -3.23 -3.78
C ILE A 101 13.30 -2.65 -2.49
N ARG A 102 14.00 -3.50 -1.73
CA ARG A 102 14.85 -3.12 -0.60
C ARG A 102 16.30 -3.31 -0.97
N TRP A 103 17.18 -2.50 -0.39
CA TRP A 103 18.60 -2.62 -0.59
C TRP A 103 19.38 -2.31 0.68
N VAL A 104 20.59 -2.84 0.73
CA VAL A 104 21.63 -2.43 1.67
C VAL A 104 22.95 -2.36 0.93
N GLN A 105 23.77 -1.38 1.27
CA GLN A 105 25.10 -1.19 0.69
C GLN A 105 26.17 -1.54 1.73
N SER A 106 27.20 -2.28 1.30
CA SER A 106 28.46 -2.41 2.03
C SER A 106 29.60 -2.18 1.06
N ALA A 107 30.36 -1.10 1.29
CA ALA A 107 31.44 -0.65 0.41
C ALA A 107 31.02 -0.61 -1.08
N ASP A 108 31.63 -1.44 -1.93
CA ASP A 108 31.39 -1.51 -3.37
C ASP A 108 30.21 -2.40 -3.79
N VAL A 109 29.52 -3.05 -2.84
CA VAL A 109 28.45 -4.01 -3.14
C VAL A 109 27.11 -3.52 -2.59
N LEU A 110 26.11 -3.44 -3.47
CA LEU A 110 24.72 -3.19 -3.14
C LEU A 110 23.94 -4.50 -3.24
N THR A 111 23.44 -5.01 -2.11
CA THR A 111 22.56 -6.18 -2.08
C THR A 111 21.12 -5.72 -2.24
N ILE A 112 20.38 -6.36 -3.13
CA ILE A 112 19.02 -6.01 -3.53
C ILE A 112 18.10 -7.19 -3.21
N ALA A 113 16.98 -6.92 -2.54
CA ALA A 113 16.01 -7.90 -2.11
C ALA A 113 14.58 -7.52 -2.55
N HIS A 114 13.82 -8.51 -3.00
CA HIS A 114 12.41 -8.39 -3.35
C HIS A 114 11.76 -9.79 -3.29
N PRO A 115 10.53 -9.96 -2.77
CA PRO A 115 9.93 -11.29 -2.60
C PRO A 115 9.69 -12.05 -3.92
N SER A 116 9.54 -11.34 -5.04
CA SER A 116 9.28 -11.94 -6.36
C SER A 116 10.54 -12.28 -7.17
N TYR A 117 11.74 -11.89 -6.71
CA TYR A 117 12.99 -12.09 -7.43
C TYR A 117 14.06 -12.69 -6.52
N PRO A 118 15.00 -13.48 -7.04
CA PRO A 118 16.19 -13.86 -6.29
C PRO A 118 16.96 -12.65 -5.77
N LEU A 119 17.83 -12.87 -4.77
CA LEU A 119 18.73 -11.81 -4.32
C LEU A 119 19.79 -11.52 -5.38
N TYR A 120 20.10 -10.25 -5.58
CA TYR A 120 21.20 -9.83 -6.44
C TYR A 120 22.19 -8.93 -5.69
N ASN A 121 23.47 -9.10 -5.98
CA ASN A 121 24.52 -8.14 -5.66
C ASN A 121 24.84 -7.33 -6.91
N LEU A 122 24.72 -6.01 -6.80
CA LEU A 122 25.27 -5.07 -7.75
C LEU A 122 26.64 -4.62 -7.22
N SER A 123 27.70 -5.07 -7.88
CA SER A 123 29.09 -4.80 -7.51
C SER A 123 29.71 -3.76 -8.43
N ARG A 124 30.42 -2.80 -7.84
CA ARG A 124 31.18 -1.78 -8.55
C ARG A 124 32.65 -2.17 -8.65
N SER A 125 33.18 -2.27 -9.86
CA SER A 125 34.61 -2.50 -10.13
C SER A 125 35.28 -1.28 -10.78
N GLY A 126 34.49 -0.31 -11.25
CA GLY A 126 34.96 0.94 -11.85
C GLY A 126 33.83 1.95 -12.02
N GLU A 127 34.10 3.03 -12.74
CA GLU A 127 33.08 4.06 -12.99
C GLU A 127 31.96 3.53 -13.91
N THR A 128 32.32 2.85 -14.99
CA THR A 128 31.41 2.20 -15.94
C THR A 128 31.60 0.68 -15.96
N ASP A 129 32.01 0.10 -14.83
CA ASP A 129 32.19 -1.34 -14.67
C ASP A 129 31.40 -1.81 -13.46
N TRP A 130 30.16 -2.20 -13.73
CA TRP A 130 29.17 -2.63 -12.76
C TRP A 130 28.64 -3.99 -13.18
N THR A 131 28.63 -4.92 -12.23
CA THR A 131 28.16 -6.29 -12.47
C THR A 131 26.99 -6.59 -11.54
N LEU A 132 25.87 -7.01 -12.13
CA LEU A 132 24.73 -7.56 -11.39
C LEU A 132 24.83 -9.08 -11.41
N ALA A 133 24.95 -9.71 -10.24
CA ALA A 133 25.02 -11.15 -10.10
C ALA A 133 24.05 -11.65 -9.03
N GLU A 134 23.45 -12.80 -9.26
CA GLU A 134 22.61 -13.47 -8.26
C GLU A 134 23.47 -13.90 -7.06
N VAL A 135 22.93 -13.79 -5.85
CA VAL A 135 23.62 -14.22 -4.63
C VAL A 135 23.48 -15.72 -4.47
N SER A 136 24.60 -16.45 -4.44
CA SER A 136 24.63 -17.87 -4.09
C SER A 136 25.03 -18.03 -2.62
N PHE A 137 24.31 -18.92 -1.91
CA PHE A 137 24.63 -19.33 -0.54
C PHE A 137 25.33 -20.69 -0.47
N ALA A 138 25.82 -21.20 -1.60
CA ALA A 138 26.59 -22.43 -1.64
C ALA A 138 27.97 -22.26 -0.98
N ALA A 139 28.56 -23.38 -0.55
CA ALA A 139 29.90 -23.45 0.03
C ALA A 139 30.99 -22.74 -0.78
N GLY A 140 30.80 -22.63 -2.11
CA GLY A 140 31.79 -22.12 -3.06
C GLY A 140 32.96 -23.08 -3.32
N ILE A 141 33.03 -24.20 -2.58
CA ILE A 141 34.00 -25.28 -2.73
C ILE A 141 33.28 -26.63 -2.77
N GLU A 142 33.74 -27.51 -3.67
CA GLU A 142 33.14 -28.83 -3.85
C GLU A 142 33.52 -29.80 -2.72
N ALA A 143 32.63 -30.74 -2.41
CA ALA A 143 32.94 -31.81 -1.49
C ALA A 143 34.00 -32.76 -2.09
N PRO A 144 34.92 -33.34 -1.28
CA PRO A 144 35.86 -34.34 -1.76
C PRO A 144 35.17 -35.52 -2.45
N GLY A 145 35.54 -35.77 -3.71
CA GLY A 145 35.07 -36.90 -4.49
C GLY A 145 35.81 -38.20 -4.14
N THR A 146 35.19 -39.34 -4.47
CA THR A 146 35.84 -40.67 -4.41
C THR A 146 36.48 -41.03 -3.05
N VAL A 147 35.82 -40.65 -1.95
CA VAL A 147 36.33 -40.98 -0.61
C VAL A 147 36.24 -42.49 -0.37
N SER A 148 37.34 -43.07 0.09
CA SER A 148 37.47 -44.50 0.36
C SER A 148 38.21 -44.74 1.67
N ALA A 149 37.81 -45.79 2.40
CA ALA A 149 38.46 -46.20 3.63
C ALA A 149 38.92 -47.66 3.50
N THR A 150 40.20 -47.91 3.76
CA THR A 150 40.82 -49.23 3.68
C THR A 150 41.35 -49.67 5.04
N ALA A 151 40.93 -50.84 5.49
CA ALA A 151 41.40 -51.44 6.74
C ALA A 151 42.79 -52.02 6.54
N THR A 152 43.72 -51.63 7.41
CA THR A 152 44.99 -52.33 7.58
C THR A 152 44.94 -53.10 8.87
N ASN A 153 44.93 -54.43 8.75
CA ASN A 153 45.19 -55.33 9.86
C ASN A 153 46.70 -55.45 9.97
N GLY A 154 47.27 -55.19 11.16
CA GLY A 154 48.68 -55.48 11.35
C GLY A 154 48.91 -56.98 11.59
N ASN A 155 49.86 -57.32 12.47
CA ASN A 155 50.56 -58.62 12.52
C ASN A 155 49.69 -59.87 12.27
N ALA A 156 50.23 -60.85 11.52
CA ALA A 156 49.52 -62.04 10.98
C ALA A 156 48.80 -62.96 11.99
N GLY A 157 48.90 -62.70 13.30
CA GLY A 157 48.17 -63.39 14.37
C GLY A 157 46.74 -62.88 14.60
N ASN A 158 46.29 -61.87 13.85
CA ASN A 158 44.93 -61.34 13.95
C ASN A 158 43.93 -62.22 13.16
N THR A 159 43.61 -63.41 13.67
CA THR A 159 42.72 -64.39 13.02
C THR A 159 41.23 -64.17 13.31
N GLY A 160 40.86 -63.10 14.01
CA GLY A 160 39.48 -62.83 14.43
C GLY A 160 38.89 -63.83 15.45
N THR A 161 39.71 -64.76 15.96
CA THR A 161 39.34 -65.81 16.90
C THR A 161 39.96 -65.62 18.30
N THR A 162 40.81 -64.61 18.48
CA THR A 162 41.44 -64.29 19.77
C THR A 162 40.45 -63.59 20.70
N PRO A 163 40.23 -64.07 21.94
CA PRO A 163 39.35 -63.41 22.91
C PRO A 163 39.74 -61.95 23.14
N GLY A 164 38.80 -61.02 22.94
CA GLY A 164 39.00 -59.57 23.12
C GLY A 164 39.23 -58.76 21.84
N ILE A 165 39.46 -59.39 20.68
CA ILE A 165 39.56 -58.70 19.38
C ILE A 165 38.24 -58.85 18.63
N SER A 166 37.38 -57.84 18.68
CA SER A 166 36.17 -57.76 17.87
C SER A 166 36.39 -56.89 16.62
N SER A 167 35.57 -57.09 15.59
CA SER A 167 35.49 -56.16 14.47
C SER A 167 34.50 -55.04 14.77
N ALA A 168 34.86 -53.80 14.46
CA ALA A 168 34.00 -52.63 14.47
C ALA A 168 33.83 -52.07 13.05
N THR A 169 32.74 -51.35 12.83
CA THR A 169 32.48 -50.60 11.61
C THR A 169 32.82 -49.14 11.88
N TYR A 170 33.63 -48.55 11.03
CA TYR A 170 34.02 -47.15 11.07
C TYR A 170 33.47 -46.44 9.84
N ASP A 171 32.78 -45.32 10.08
CA ASP A 171 32.22 -44.47 9.04
C ASP A 171 32.99 -43.14 9.04
N TYR A 172 33.61 -42.80 7.91
CA TYR A 172 34.37 -41.58 7.73
C TYR A 172 33.71 -40.66 6.71
N VAL A 173 33.82 -39.35 6.95
CA VAL A 173 33.51 -38.30 5.97
C VAL A 173 34.64 -37.28 5.95
N VAL A 174 34.87 -36.68 4.79
CA VAL A 174 35.90 -35.68 4.58
C VAL A 174 35.28 -34.42 4.00
N THR A 175 35.75 -33.26 4.43
CA THR A 175 35.39 -31.95 3.87
C THR A 175 36.65 -31.25 3.39
N ALA A 176 36.50 -30.40 2.39
CA ALA A 176 37.55 -29.51 1.89
C ALA A 176 37.38 -28.11 2.50
N VAL A 177 38.46 -27.48 2.93
CA VAL A 177 38.44 -26.14 3.51
C VAL A 177 39.20 -25.17 2.62
N SER A 178 38.60 -24.01 2.36
CA SER A 178 39.23 -22.90 1.65
C SER A 178 39.35 -21.68 2.56
N ILE A 179 40.59 -21.27 2.83
CA ILE A 179 40.92 -20.06 3.59
C ILE A 179 40.53 -18.82 2.78
N ALA A 180 40.72 -18.86 1.45
CA ALA A 180 40.38 -17.74 0.57
C ALA A 180 38.87 -17.42 0.55
N LEU A 181 38.02 -18.45 0.58
CA LEU A 181 36.57 -18.30 0.64
C LEU A 181 36.02 -18.16 2.08
N ASN A 182 36.88 -18.36 3.09
CA ASN A 182 36.47 -18.50 4.49
C ASN A 182 35.28 -19.46 4.65
N SER A 183 35.39 -20.63 4.01
CA SER A 183 34.31 -21.62 3.90
C SER A 183 34.85 -23.04 3.87
N GLU A 184 34.01 -23.97 4.31
CA GLU A 184 34.23 -25.42 4.28
C GLU A 184 33.19 -26.04 3.34
N SER A 185 33.48 -27.19 2.73
CA SER A 185 32.58 -27.87 1.80
C SER A 185 31.50 -28.68 2.52
N ASN A 186 30.50 -29.11 1.75
CA ASN A 186 29.63 -30.21 2.15
C ASN A 186 30.46 -31.47 2.50
N VAL A 187 29.89 -32.32 3.35
CA VAL A 187 30.46 -33.64 3.64
C VAL A 187 30.55 -34.48 2.37
N SER A 188 31.65 -35.23 2.24
CA SER A 188 31.77 -36.26 1.21
C SER A 188 30.73 -37.37 1.37
N ALA A 189 30.65 -38.24 0.37
CA ALA A 189 30.04 -39.55 0.55
C ALA A 189 30.70 -40.29 1.72
N VAL A 190 29.90 -41.05 2.48
CA VAL A 190 30.38 -41.82 3.64
C VAL A 190 31.27 -42.96 3.16
N ALA A 191 32.50 -43.01 3.67
CA ALA A 191 33.42 -44.12 3.49
C ALA A 191 33.34 -45.06 4.69
N THR A 192 32.69 -46.20 4.51
CA THR A 192 32.53 -47.22 5.54
C THR A 192 33.59 -48.31 5.39
N VAL A 193 34.24 -48.67 6.49
CA VAL A 193 35.18 -49.79 6.55
C VAL A 193 34.93 -50.63 7.80
N LYS A 194 35.03 -51.95 7.64
CA LYS A 194 35.02 -52.88 8.77
C LYS A 194 36.45 -53.31 9.07
N ASN A 195 36.92 -53.03 10.27
CA ASN A 195 38.25 -53.42 10.73
C ASN A 195 38.14 -54.10 12.11
N TYR A 196 39.15 -54.86 12.51
CA TYR A 196 39.36 -55.14 13.93
C TYR A 196 39.56 -53.84 14.69
N ASN A 197 39.10 -53.79 15.95
CA ASN A 197 39.17 -52.58 16.77
C ASN A 197 40.58 -51.95 16.66
N ILE A 198 40.62 -50.70 16.19
CA ILE A 198 41.84 -49.88 16.16
C ILE A 198 42.15 -49.43 17.61
N GLY A 199 43.44 -49.27 17.94
CA GLY A 199 43.93 -48.75 19.24
C GLY A 199 43.78 -49.60 20.51
N TYR A 200 42.81 -50.53 20.58
CA TYR A 200 42.60 -51.37 21.78
C TYR A 200 43.79 -52.29 22.11
N TYR A 201 44.58 -52.67 21.10
CA TYR A 201 45.79 -53.48 21.23
C TYR A 201 46.89 -52.97 20.28
N THR A 202 47.64 -51.95 20.72
CA THR A 202 48.71 -51.29 19.95
C THR A 202 49.76 -52.26 19.39
N GLN A 203 49.96 -53.41 20.04
CA GLN A 203 50.86 -54.49 19.61
C GLN A 203 50.48 -55.17 18.28
N TYR A 204 49.23 -55.08 17.84
CA TYR A 204 48.80 -55.62 16.55
C TYR A 204 48.87 -54.60 15.42
N GLY A 205 48.94 -53.29 15.71
CA GLY A 205 49.15 -52.25 14.71
C GLY A 205 48.03 -52.12 13.67
N ASN A 206 46.76 -52.32 14.06
CA ASN A 206 45.62 -52.10 13.17
C ASN A 206 45.35 -50.59 13.00
N TYR A 207 45.09 -50.14 11.78
CA TYR A 207 44.72 -48.76 11.47
C TYR A 207 43.85 -48.71 10.21
N ASN A 208 43.13 -47.60 10.03
CA ASN A 208 42.37 -47.34 8.81
C ASN A 208 43.07 -46.26 7.99
N THR A 209 43.10 -46.39 6.67
CA THR A 209 43.56 -45.32 5.77
C THR A 209 42.37 -44.78 4.98
N VAL A 210 42.12 -43.49 5.09
CA VAL A 210 41.09 -42.76 4.36
C VAL A 210 41.78 -42.00 3.22
N ASN A 211 41.30 -42.15 1.99
CA ASN A 211 41.84 -41.47 0.80
C ASN A 211 40.72 -40.74 0.07
N TRP A 212 41.04 -39.61 -0.58
CA TRP A 212 40.11 -38.82 -1.37
C TRP A 212 40.81 -38.16 -2.57
N SER A 213 40.02 -37.64 -3.52
CA SER A 213 40.56 -36.88 -4.65
C SER A 213 40.85 -35.42 -4.26
N GLU A 214 41.85 -34.82 -4.90
CA GLU A 214 42.13 -33.39 -4.78
C GLU A 214 40.91 -32.54 -5.19
N VAL A 215 40.60 -31.53 -4.37
CA VAL A 215 39.60 -30.51 -4.62
C VAL A 215 40.29 -29.19 -4.95
N SER A 216 39.96 -28.62 -6.11
CA SER A 216 40.53 -27.34 -6.54
C SER A 216 40.15 -26.21 -5.57
N GLY A 217 41.13 -25.45 -5.09
CA GLY A 217 40.92 -24.34 -4.16
C GLY A 217 40.83 -24.74 -2.69
N ALA A 218 41.03 -26.03 -2.37
CA ALA A 218 41.19 -26.51 -1.00
C ALA A 218 42.60 -26.22 -0.49
N ASP A 219 42.71 -25.61 0.69
CA ASP A 219 43.99 -25.40 1.40
C ASP A 219 44.34 -26.62 2.27
N TYR A 220 43.32 -27.25 2.86
CA TYR A 220 43.44 -28.47 3.66
C TYR A 220 42.09 -29.20 3.74
N TYR A 221 42.09 -30.40 4.31
CA TYR A 221 40.93 -31.26 4.48
C TYR A 221 40.71 -31.58 5.95
N ASN A 222 39.44 -31.59 6.38
CA ASN A 222 39.04 -32.08 7.69
C ASN A 222 38.48 -33.49 7.55
N ILE A 223 38.87 -34.37 8.47
CA ILE A 223 38.45 -35.76 8.48
C ILE A 223 37.63 -35.99 9.74
N TYR A 224 36.43 -36.54 9.57
CA TYR A 224 35.52 -36.84 10.65
C TYR A 224 35.25 -38.34 10.71
N CYS A 225 35.17 -38.87 11.93
CA CYS A 225 34.75 -40.24 12.19
C CYS A 225 33.44 -40.24 12.99
N LYS A 226 32.54 -41.16 12.66
CA LYS A 226 31.30 -41.34 13.39
C LYS A 226 31.55 -41.98 14.76
N TYR A 227 31.06 -41.33 15.81
CA TYR A 227 31.13 -41.80 17.18
C TYR A 227 29.80 -41.55 17.91
N ALA A 228 29.27 -42.59 18.55
CA ALA A 228 28.00 -42.52 19.31
C ALA A 228 26.79 -41.90 18.55
N GLY A 229 26.79 -41.96 17.21
CA GLY A 229 25.70 -41.44 16.35
C GLY A 229 25.99 -40.11 15.67
N SER A 230 27.01 -39.36 16.08
CA SER A 230 27.43 -38.08 15.49
C SER A 230 28.82 -38.17 14.88
N TYR A 231 29.15 -37.27 13.95
CA TYR A 231 30.51 -37.15 13.41
C TYR A 231 31.35 -36.20 14.28
N GLY A 232 32.55 -36.63 14.65
CA GLY A 232 33.53 -35.80 15.36
C GLY A 232 34.83 -35.70 14.58
N LEU A 233 35.51 -34.55 14.70
CA LEU A 233 36.77 -34.29 14.01
C LEU A 233 37.88 -35.19 14.58
N ILE A 234 38.60 -35.91 13.72
CA ILE A 234 39.77 -36.72 14.13
C ILE A 234 41.10 -36.12 13.69
N GLY A 235 41.08 -35.20 12.72
CA GLY A 235 42.28 -34.50 12.27
C GLY A 235 42.06 -33.66 11.02
N SER A 236 43.07 -32.85 10.71
CA SER A 236 43.14 -32.05 9.49
C SER A 236 44.48 -32.29 8.80
N THR A 237 44.49 -32.39 7.47
CA THR A 237 45.72 -32.58 6.70
C THR A 237 45.66 -31.88 5.34
N THR A 238 46.83 -31.53 4.81
CA THR A 238 47.01 -31.05 3.43
C THR A 238 47.19 -32.21 2.44
N ASP A 239 47.50 -33.41 2.94
CA ASP A 239 47.67 -34.60 2.12
C ASP A 239 46.31 -35.13 1.64
N LEU A 240 46.30 -35.98 0.61
CA LEU A 240 45.08 -36.62 0.08
C LEU A 240 44.76 -37.97 0.75
N SER A 241 45.44 -38.24 1.86
CA SER A 241 45.25 -39.44 2.66
C SER A 241 45.44 -39.15 4.14
N PHE A 242 44.66 -39.80 4.99
CA PHE A 242 44.78 -39.74 6.44
C PHE A 242 44.78 -41.14 7.03
N GLN A 243 45.72 -41.41 7.94
CA GLN A 243 45.77 -42.67 8.67
C GLN A 243 45.16 -42.48 10.06
N ASP A 244 44.05 -43.16 10.31
CA ASP A 244 43.43 -43.21 11.62
C ASP A 244 43.99 -44.39 12.42
N THR A 245 44.75 -44.06 13.47
CA THR A 245 45.39 -45.00 14.38
C THR A 245 44.69 -45.07 15.75
N ASP A 246 43.39 -44.77 15.82
CA ASP A 246 42.58 -44.59 17.04
C ASP A 246 42.65 -43.18 17.62
N TYR A 247 42.51 -42.17 16.75
CA TYR A 247 42.32 -40.79 17.22
C TYR A 247 40.91 -40.64 17.80
N GLU A 248 40.80 -40.07 18.99
CA GLU A 248 39.52 -39.83 19.65
C GLU A 248 38.70 -38.78 18.86
N PRO A 249 37.52 -39.10 18.34
CA PRO A 249 36.71 -38.14 17.59
C PRO A 249 36.17 -37.04 18.50
N ASP A 250 36.51 -35.78 18.21
CA ASP A 250 35.98 -34.62 18.92
C ASP A 250 34.56 -34.32 18.44
N THR A 251 33.56 -34.79 19.19
CA THR A 251 32.14 -34.60 18.88
C THR A 251 31.62 -33.19 19.18
N ALA A 252 32.44 -32.30 19.75
CA ALA A 252 32.13 -30.87 19.83
C ALA A 252 32.38 -30.15 18.49
N ILE A 253 33.17 -30.76 17.60
CA ILE A 253 33.48 -30.24 16.27
C ILE A 253 32.91 -31.19 15.21
N GLY A 254 31.65 -30.97 14.85
CA GLY A 254 31.01 -31.64 13.73
C GLY A 254 31.27 -30.94 12.39
N PRO A 255 31.03 -31.65 11.26
CA PRO A 255 31.07 -31.05 9.94
C PRO A 255 29.91 -30.05 9.76
N PRO A 256 30.08 -29.02 8.90
CA PRO A 256 29.01 -28.08 8.59
C PRO A 256 27.92 -28.72 7.74
N THR A 257 26.69 -28.26 7.91
CA THR A 257 25.56 -28.54 7.01
C THR A 257 25.25 -27.28 6.24
N HIS A 258 25.36 -27.34 4.91
CA HIS A 258 25.02 -26.22 4.04
C HIS A 258 23.51 -26.13 3.86
N GLU A 259 22.97 -24.94 4.08
CA GLU A 259 21.54 -24.65 3.96
C GLU A 259 21.35 -23.42 3.08
N ASP A 260 20.40 -23.48 2.15
CA ASP A 260 19.93 -22.30 1.41
C ASP A 260 18.46 -22.04 1.74
N PRO A 261 18.16 -21.13 2.68
CA PRO A 261 16.78 -20.87 3.10
C PRO A 261 15.95 -20.14 2.03
N PHE A 262 16.58 -19.66 0.96
CA PHE A 262 15.93 -18.92 -0.12
C PHE A 262 15.77 -19.75 -1.39
N SER A 263 16.15 -21.03 -1.34
CA SER A 263 15.83 -22.02 -2.37
C SER A 263 14.31 -22.10 -2.62
N ASP A 264 13.93 -22.62 -3.80
CA ASP A 264 12.53 -22.81 -4.21
C ASP A 264 11.64 -21.54 -4.23
N GLY A 265 12.27 -20.36 -4.35
CA GLY A 265 11.55 -19.08 -4.48
C GLY A 265 11.11 -18.46 -3.14
N ASN A 266 11.67 -18.91 -2.02
CA ASN A 266 11.45 -18.31 -0.70
C ASN A 266 12.21 -16.98 -0.50
N ASN A 267 12.20 -16.10 -1.50
CA ASN A 267 13.03 -14.90 -1.52
C ASN A 267 12.65 -13.91 -0.39
N PRO A 268 13.63 -13.31 0.30
CA PRO A 268 13.38 -12.34 1.35
C PRO A 268 12.94 -11.00 0.75
N SER A 269 12.08 -10.29 1.47
CA SER A 269 11.69 -8.93 1.08
C SER A 269 12.63 -7.87 1.61
N CYS A 270 13.37 -8.16 2.69
CA CYS A 270 14.21 -7.19 3.40
C CYS A 270 15.64 -7.71 3.58
N VAL A 271 16.61 -6.79 3.56
CA VAL A 271 18.03 -7.08 3.80
C VAL A 271 18.68 -5.97 4.63
N SER A 272 19.63 -6.33 5.50
CA SER A 272 20.42 -5.40 6.31
C SER A 272 21.77 -6.02 6.75
N TYR A 273 22.59 -5.26 7.46
CA TYR A 273 23.81 -5.77 8.11
C TYR A 273 23.77 -5.50 9.60
N PHE A 274 24.18 -6.49 10.40
CA PHE A 274 24.27 -6.35 11.85
C PHE A 274 25.33 -7.31 12.41
N GLN A 275 26.20 -6.82 13.31
CA GLN A 275 27.24 -7.63 13.98
C GLN A 275 28.05 -8.55 13.04
N GLN A 276 28.56 -8.01 11.92
CA GLN A 276 29.30 -8.77 10.90
C GLN A 276 28.52 -9.92 10.24
N ARG A 277 27.19 -9.87 10.28
CA ARG A 277 26.29 -10.80 9.58
C ARG A 277 25.41 -10.03 8.60
N ARG A 278 25.03 -10.68 7.49
CA ARG A 278 23.96 -10.19 6.62
C ARG A 278 22.64 -10.72 7.17
N VAL A 279 21.65 -9.84 7.29
CA VAL A 279 20.36 -10.15 7.90
C VAL A 279 19.26 -10.06 6.84
N PHE A 280 18.39 -11.05 6.80
CA PHE A 280 17.27 -11.13 5.87
C PHE A 280 15.96 -11.35 6.62
N GLY A 281 14.84 -11.00 5.98
CA GLY A 281 13.52 -11.28 6.54
C GLY A 281 12.37 -11.02 5.58
N GLY A 282 11.20 -11.50 6.00
CA GLY A 282 9.92 -11.18 5.35
C GLY A 282 9.71 -11.87 4.01
N SER A 283 10.16 -13.13 3.87
CA SER A 283 9.88 -13.93 2.68
C SER A 283 8.39 -14.27 2.55
N THR A 284 8.00 -14.84 1.41
CA THR A 284 6.59 -15.17 1.15
C THR A 284 6.14 -16.41 1.92
N ALA A 285 6.98 -17.44 2.05
CA ALA A 285 6.63 -18.66 2.79
C ALA A 285 6.78 -18.46 4.31
N ASP A 286 7.80 -17.71 4.73
CA ASP A 286 8.17 -17.51 6.13
C ASP A 286 8.20 -16.00 6.49
N PRO A 287 7.03 -15.33 6.50
CA PRO A 287 6.94 -13.86 6.61
C PRO A 287 7.45 -13.27 7.92
N GLN A 288 7.61 -14.09 8.97
CA GLN A 288 8.05 -13.70 10.31
C GLN A 288 9.44 -14.24 10.68
N THR A 289 10.11 -14.92 9.75
CA THR A 289 11.43 -15.50 10.01
C THR A 289 12.52 -14.52 9.63
N ILE A 290 13.58 -14.56 10.43
CA ILE A 290 14.78 -13.75 10.33
C ILE A 290 15.93 -14.73 10.11
N TRP A 291 16.72 -14.47 9.09
CA TRP A 291 17.93 -15.25 8.79
C TRP A 291 19.14 -14.36 8.92
N MET A 292 20.19 -14.85 9.55
CA MET A 292 21.50 -14.20 9.60
C MET A 292 22.57 -15.16 9.11
N THR A 293 23.43 -14.68 8.22
CA THR A 293 24.61 -15.44 7.75
C THR A 293 25.58 -15.68 8.88
N ARG A 294 26.56 -16.56 8.66
CA ARG A 294 27.73 -16.70 9.55
C ARG A 294 28.43 -15.37 9.78
N SER A 295 29.04 -15.24 10.95
CA SER A 295 29.81 -14.05 11.30
C SER A 295 31.05 -13.94 10.40
N GLY A 296 31.24 -12.78 9.76
CA GLY A 296 32.39 -12.53 8.89
C GLY A 296 32.30 -13.17 7.50
N ASN A 297 31.28 -14.00 7.22
CA ASN A 297 31.01 -14.54 5.88
C ASN A 297 29.55 -14.26 5.49
N TYR A 298 29.35 -13.26 4.64
CA TYR A 298 28.03 -12.75 4.27
C TYR A 298 27.26 -13.60 3.25
N THR A 299 27.82 -14.70 2.75
CA THR A 299 27.15 -15.61 1.80
C THR A 299 27.07 -17.03 2.33
N ASN A 300 27.49 -17.27 3.57
CA ASN A 300 27.47 -18.59 4.17
C ASN A 300 26.32 -18.67 5.19
N MET A 301 25.44 -19.65 5.02
CA MET A 301 24.26 -19.93 5.85
C MET A 301 24.39 -21.26 6.61
N ASP A 302 25.60 -21.75 6.78
CA ASP A 302 25.85 -23.09 7.31
C ASP A 302 25.68 -23.14 8.83
N VAL A 303 25.32 -24.34 9.30
CA VAL A 303 25.18 -24.66 10.71
C VAL A 303 25.92 -25.95 11.01
N ALA A 304 26.75 -25.95 12.06
CA ALA A 304 27.42 -27.14 12.56
C ALA A 304 26.52 -27.92 13.54
N ASN A 305 26.81 -29.20 13.72
CA ASN A 305 26.16 -30.03 14.74
C ASN A 305 27.22 -30.68 15.65
N PRO A 306 27.37 -30.25 16.92
CA PRO A 306 26.59 -29.23 17.63
C PRO A 306 26.84 -27.79 17.13
N VAL A 307 25.87 -26.91 17.37
CA VAL A 307 25.90 -25.51 16.90
C VAL A 307 27.04 -24.70 17.55
N LYS A 308 27.67 -23.84 16.76
CA LYS A 308 28.74 -22.92 17.18
C LYS A 308 28.23 -21.48 17.21
N ASP A 309 28.91 -20.61 17.96
CA ASP A 309 28.47 -19.22 18.15
C ASP A 309 28.52 -18.36 16.87
N ASP A 310 29.35 -18.76 15.90
CA ASP A 310 29.55 -18.08 14.62
C ASP A 310 28.67 -18.64 13.48
N ASP A 311 27.93 -19.74 13.72
CA ASP A 311 27.05 -20.38 12.74
C ASP A 311 25.89 -19.46 12.34
N ALA A 312 25.21 -19.78 11.23
CA ALA A 312 24.04 -19.05 10.77
C ALA A 312 22.89 -19.10 11.78
N ILE A 313 22.07 -18.06 11.80
CA ILE A 313 20.98 -17.89 12.77
C ILE A 313 19.67 -17.87 12.02
N THR A 314 18.74 -18.74 12.43
CA THR A 314 17.35 -18.71 11.96
C THR A 314 16.45 -18.51 13.18
N ALA A 315 15.70 -17.41 13.20
CA ALA A 315 14.80 -17.07 14.31
C ALA A 315 13.45 -16.59 13.79
N THR A 316 12.35 -17.16 14.30
CA THR A 316 10.99 -16.78 13.93
C THR A 316 10.34 -15.97 15.05
N ILE A 317 9.72 -14.84 14.70
CA ILE A 317 9.00 -14.00 15.66
C ILE A 317 7.76 -14.74 16.19
N ALA A 318 7.76 -15.10 17.47
CA ALA A 318 6.59 -15.67 18.13
C ALA A 318 5.56 -14.58 18.45
N SER A 319 4.42 -14.59 17.74
CA SER A 319 3.36 -13.59 17.91
C SER A 319 1.97 -14.18 17.69
N GLN A 320 0.92 -13.48 18.15
CA GLN A 320 -0.48 -13.95 18.02
C GLN A 320 -1.03 -13.86 16.59
N GLN A 321 -0.40 -13.05 15.73
CA GLN A 321 -0.85 -12.78 14.37
C GLN A 321 0.35 -12.80 13.44
N VAL A 322 0.18 -13.44 12.28
CA VAL A 322 1.23 -13.47 11.26
C VAL A 322 1.32 -12.12 10.58
N ASN A 323 2.36 -11.36 10.90
CA ASN A 323 2.66 -10.05 10.33
C ASN A 323 3.99 -10.11 9.58
N GLN A 324 3.97 -9.85 8.28
CA GLN A 324 5.18 -9.83 7.47
C GLN A 324 6.18 -8.78 7.95
N ILE A 325 7.46 -9.14 8.00
CA ILE A 325 8.58 -8.20 8.18
C ILE A 325 8.67 -7.29 6.95
N LYS A 326 8.66 -5.99 7.20
CA LYS A 326 8.67 -4.94 6.17
C LYS A 326 9.98 -4.17 6.09
N HIS A 327 10.67 -4.02 7.22
CA HIS A 327 11.98 -3.35 7.30
C HIS A 327 12.82 -3.90 8.44
N ILE A 328 14.14 -3.85 8.25
CA ILE A 328 15.14 -4.24 9.24
C ILE A 328 16.13 -3.09 9.38
N VAL A 329 16.18 -2.47 10.56
CA VAL A 329 17.01 -1.30 10.84
C VAL A 329 18.06 -1.66 11.90
N PRO A 330 19.36 -1.57 11.56
CA PRO A 330 20.41 -1.83 12.53
C PRO A 330 20.63 -0.59 13.41
N MET A 331 20.52 -0.75 14.72
CA MET A 331 20.90 0.27 15.72
C MET A 331 21.87 -0.35 16.73
N ALA A 332 21.81 0.04 18.01
CA ALA A 332 22.52 -0.69 19.07
C ALA A 332 22.02 -2.14 19.19
N ASP A 333 20.70 -2.30 19.15
CA ASP A 333 20.02 -3.57 18.94
C ASP A 333 19.37 -3.57 17.54
N LEU A 334 19.08 -4.76 17.00
CA LEU A 334 18.42 -4.86 15.70
C LEU A 334 16.91 -4.59 15.87
N ILE A 335 16.38 -3.62 15.12
CA ILE A 335 14.96 -3.27 15.15
C ILE A 335 14.27 -3.77 13.89
N ILE A 336 13.18 -4.53 14.07
CA ILE A 336 12.42 -5.15 13.00
C ILE A 336 11.02 -4.57 12.97
N PHE A 337 10.67 -3.98 11.83
CA PHE A 337 9.35 -3.42 11.58
C PHE A 337 8.50 -4.42 10.81
N THR A 338 7.34 -4.76 11.35
CA THR A 338 6.35 -5.62 10.68
C THR A 338 5.10 -4.82 10.30
N ALA A 339 4.20 -5.44 9.55
CA ALA A 339 2.91 -4.83 9.19
C ALA A 339 2.01 -4.47 10.38
N GLY A 340 2.25 -5.04 11.57
CA GLY A 340 1.40 -4.86 12.77
C GLY A 340 2.12 -4.44 14.06
N SER A 341 3.44 -4.61 14.14
CA SER A 341 4.23 -4.30 15.34
C SER A 341 5.72 -4.10 15.04
N VAL A 342 6.45 -3.54 16.00
CA VAL A 342 7.91 -3.39 15.95
C VAL A 342 8.55 -4.22 17.05
N TRP A 343 9.62 -4.92 16.68
CA TRP A 343 10.33 -5.88 17.51
C TRP A 343 11.80 -5.49 17.63
N LYS A 344 12.40 -5.86 18.75
CA LYS A 344 13.83 -5.74 19.03
C LYS A 344 14.43 -7.13 19.10
N VAL A 345 15.51 -7.34 18.38
CA VAL A 345 16.29 -8.60 18.38
C VAL A 345 17.65 -8.33 19.03
N SER A 346 18.00 -9.17 19.99
CA SER A 346 19.22 -9.03 20.81
C SER A 346 19.70 -10.40 21.30
N GLY A 347 20.92 -10.46 21.85
CA GLY A 347 21.49 -11.67 22.46
C GLY A 347 20.93 -12.04 23.84
N GLY A 348 19.82 -11.43 24.28
CA GLY A 348 19.19 -11.63 25.59
C GLY A 348 19.55 -10.56 26.63
N ASP A 349 20.82 -10.16 26.70
CA ASP A 349 21.30 -9.09 27.58
C ASP A 349 21.84 -7.88 26.79
N ALA A 350 21.85 -6.71 27.42
CA ALA A 350 22.34 -5.48 26.81
C ALA A 350 23.83 -5.63 26.42
N GLY A 351 24.14 -5.46 25.13
CA GLY A 351 25.50 -5.56 24.59
C GLY A 351 26.00 -6.98 24.34
N LYS A 352 25.19 -8.02 24.61
CA LYS A 352 25.54 -9.40 24.27
C LYS A 352 25.37 -9.62 22.76
N ALA A 353 26.34 -10.28 22.14
CA ALA A 353 26.29 -10.64 20.73
C ALA A 353 25.14 -11.64 20.48
N ILE A 354 24.54 -11.57 19.29
CA ILE A 354 23.52 -12.54 18.88
C ILE A 354 24.25 -13.80 18.38
N THR A 355 23.97 -14.94 19.01
CA THR A 355 24.47 -16.25 18.57
C THR A 355 23.28 -17.17 18.27
N PRO A 356 23.48 -18.30 17.55
CA PRO A 356 22.40 -19.26 17.30
C PRO A 356 21.76 -19.80 18.57
N ALA A 357 22.53 -19.94 19.65
CA ALA A 357 22.04 -20.38 20.95
C ALA A 357 21.34 -19.26 21.74
N ASP A 358 21.75 -18.00 21.55
CA ASP A 358 21.27 -16.84 22.28
C ASP A 358 20.64 -15.80 21.34
N VAL A 359 19.39 -16.05 20.93
CA VAL A 359 18.57 -15.08 20.18
C VAL A 359 17.28 -14.78 20.92
N THR A 360 17.08 -13.51 21.27
CA THR A 360 15.88 -13.03 21.97
C THR A 360 15.17 -11.97 21.14
N VAL A 361 13.89 -12.20 20.87
CA VAL A 361 13.01 -11.28 20.13
C VAL A 361 11.95 -10.73 21.08
N THR A 362 11.94 -9.41 21.29
CA THR A 362 11.02 -8.74 22.23
C THR A 362 10.18 -7.67 21.52
N PRO A 363 8.87 -7.56 21.79
CA PRO A 363 8.04 -6.51 21.20
C PRO A 363 8.38 -5.16 21.84
N GLN A 364 8.49 -4.10 21.03
CA GLN A 364 8.70 -2.72 21.50
C GLN A 364 7.44 -1.88 21.37
N MET A 365 6.69 -2.06 20.28
CA MET A 365 5.41 -1.36 20.05
C MET A 365 4.49 -2.19 19.16
N PHE A 366 3.18 -2.02 19.34
CA PHE A 366 2.13 -2.70 18.56
C PHE A 366 1.55 -1.78 17.47
N VAL A 367 2.45 -1.08 16.78
CA VAL A 367 2.13 -0.23 15.64
C VAL A 367 2.88 -0.78 14.43
N GLY A 368 2.16 -1.02 13.34
CA GLY A 368 2.76 -1.52 12.11
C GLY A 368 3.44 -0.44 11.28
N ALA A 369 4.38 -0.82 10.42
CA ALA A 369 5.03 0.08 9.47
C ALA A 369 4.44 -0.03 8.06
N ALA A 370 4.35 1.11 7.36
CA ALA A 370 4.04 1.18 5.94
C ALA A 370 5.23 0.76 5.07
N ASP A 371 5.05 0.65 3.76
CA ASP A 371 6.13 0.26 2.85
C ASP A 371 7.21 1.34 2.65
N THR A 372 6.98 2.58 3.09
CA THR A 372 8.00 3.65 3.09
C THR A 372 9.18 3.28 3.99
N LEU A 373 10.40 3.43 3.50
CA LEU A 373 11.63 3.13 4.25
C LEU A 373 11.73 3.97 5.54
N PRO A 374 11.99 3.35 6.71
CA PRO A 374 12.35 4.05 7.93
C PRO A 374 13.64 4.85 7.77
N LEU A 375 13.69 6.02 8.39
CA LEU A 375 14.86 6.88 8.43
C LEU A 375 15.45 6.88 9.85
N PRO A 376 16.58 6.21 10.08
CA PRO A 376 17.32 6.38 11.33
C PRO A 376 17.92 7.79 11.40
N ILE A 377 17.68 8.49 12.51
CA ILE A 377 18.21 9.82 12.81
C ILE A 377 18.80 9.77 14.23
N ASP A 378 20.13 9.81 14.31
CA ASP A 378 20.86 9.70 15.58
C ASP A 378 20.49 8.43 16.36
N GLN A 379 19.78 8.55 17.49
CA GLN A 379 19.32 7.43 18.31
C GLN A 379 17.85 7.02 18.06
N ASP A 380 17.14 7.76 17.20
CA ASP A 380 15.71 7.53 16.91
C ASP A 380 15.52 6.98 15.49
N VAL A 381 14.39 6.30 15.26
CA VAL A 381 13.97 5.87 13.92
C VAL A 381 12.63 6.49 13.58
N LEU A 382 12.61 7.30 12.54
CA LEU A 382 11.39 7.86 11.97
C LEU A 382 10.80 6.88 10.96
N PHE A 383 9.57 6.45 11.15
CA PHE A 383 8.87 5.57 10.20
C PHE A 383 7.41 6.02 10.02
N VAL A 384 6.79 5.55 8.93
CA VAL A 384 5.37 5.80 8.65
C VAL A 384 4.55 4.59 9.08
N GLU A 385 3.44 4.82 9.78
CA GLU A 385 2.58 3.72 10.25
C GLU A 385 1.80 3.05 9.11
N SER A 386 1.58 1.73 9.23
CA SER A 386 0.89 0.84 8.27
C SER A 386 -0.54 1.26 7.95
N LYS A 387 -1.21 1.97 8.87
CA LYS A 387 -2.55 2.55 8.65
C LYS A 387 -2.48 3.83 7.81
N GLY A 388 -1.80 3.74 6.67
CA GLY A 388 -1.45 4.79 5.72
C GLY A 388 -2.20 6.08 5.94
N ASN A 389 -1.48 7.13 6.36
CA ASN A 389 -2.00 8.48 6.55
C ASN A 389 -3.45 8.47 7.08
N GLN A 390 -3.67 7.95 8.30
CA GLN A 390 -4.92 8.22 8.99
C GLN A 390 -5.16 9.72 8.85
N THR A 391 -6.21 10.09 8.09
CA THR A 391 -6.57 11.48 7.89
C THR A 391 -6.49 12.14 9.25
N PRO A 392 -5.61 13.14 9.43
CA PRO A 392 -5.35 13.69 10.75
C PRO A 392 -6.70 14.05 11.35
N ARG A 393 -7.05 13.35 12.42
CA ARG A 393 -8.30 13.62 13.11
C ARG A 393 -8.25 15.07 13.56
N ILE A 394 -9.29 15.82 13.26
CA ILE A 394 -9.34 17.24 13.59
C ILE A 394 -9.62 17.40 15.08
N LEU A 395 -10.35 16.45 15.68
CA LEU A 395 -10.68 16.43 17.09
C LEU A 395 -9.91 15.31 17.81
N THR A 396 -9.28 15.66 18.94
CA THR A 396 -8.79 14.66 19.88
C THR A 396 -9.96 13.89 20.50
N ASN A 397 -9.71 12.71 21.08
CA ASN A 397 -10.77 11.96 21.78
C ASN A 397 -11.44 12.81 22.88
N ASP A 398 -10.66 13.60 23.60
CA ASP A 398 -11.18 14.47 24.66
C ASP A 398 -12.02 15.62 24.09
N GLN A 399 -11.62 16.21 22.95
CA GLN A 399 -12.41 17.22 22.26
C GLN A 399 -13.71 16.66 21.69
N VAL A 400 -13.68 15.44 21.13
CA VAL A 400 -14.88 14.73 20.67
C VAL A 400 -15.85 14.54 21.83
N GLN A 401 -15.36 14.08 22.99
CA GLN A 401 -16.20 13.88 24.16
C GLN A 401 -16.71 15.20 24.74
N ALA A 402 -15.88 16.24 24.81
CA ALA A 402 -16.26 17.55 25.34
C ALA A 402 -17.30 18.25 24.46
N LEU A 403 -17.11 18.26 23.13
CA LEU A 403 -18.06 18.86 22.19
C LEU A 403 -19.35 18.05 22.09
N SER A 404 -19.26 16.72 22.09
CA SER A 404 -20.45 15.87 22.14
C SER A 404 -21.25 16.13 23.42
N GLN A 405 -20.58 16.23 24.57
CA GLN A 405 -21.22 16.59 25.84
C GLN A 405 -21.78 18.01 25.85
N GLN A 406 -21.13 18.99 25.22
CA GLN A 406 -21.63 20.35 25.11
C GLN A 406 -22.93 20.38 24.30
N ILE A 407 -22.97 19.68 23.16
CA ILE A 407 -24.17 19.61 22.31
C ILE A 407 -25.27 18.79 23.00
N SER A 408 -24.91 17.70 23.70
CA SER A 408 -25.90 16.84 24.35
C SER A 408 -26.45 17.39 25.68
N ARG A 409 -25.76 18.35 26.32
CA ARG A 409 -26.23 19.02 27.55
C ARG A 409 -27.19 20.17 27.29
N ALA A 410 -27.22 20.70 26.06
CA ALA A 410 -28.21 21.69 25.67
C ALA A 410 -29.61 21.07 25.83
N ASP A 411 -30.42 21.63 26.72
CA ASP A 411 -31.78 21.14 26.95
C ASP A 411 -32.61 21.46 25.70
N PRO A 412 -33.09 20.45 24.94
CA PRO A 412 -33.85 20.68 23.73
C PRO A 412 -35.15 21.46 23.99
N ALA A 413 -35.65 21.53 25.23
CA ALA A 413 -36.82 22.32 25.60
C ALA A 413 -36.52 23.81 25.90
N LYS A 414 -35.24 24.20 26.06
CA LYS A 414 -34.86 25.56 26.50
C LYS A 414 -33.86 26.26 25.59
N GLU A 415 -33.09 25.53 24.79
CA GLU A 415 -32.01 26.07 23.97
C GLU A 415 -32.17 25.71 22.49
N ASP A 416 -31.70 26.60 21.60
CA ASP A 416 -31.65 26.36 20.16
C ASP A 416 -30.38 25.58 19.82
N ILE A 417 -30.56 24.27 19.62
CA ILE A 417 -29.48 23.34 19.33
C ILE A 417 -28.90 23.64 17.94
N GLY A 418 -29.75 24.08 16.99
CA GLY A 418 -29.33 24.49 15.65
C GLY A 418 -28.34 25.66 15.70
N GLN A 419 -28.63 26.70 16.48
CA GLN A 419 -27.71 27.83 16.67
C GLN A 419 -26.42 27.44 17.38
N THR A 420 -26.50 26.54 18.36
CA THR A 420 -25.31 26.04 19.07
C THR A 420 -24.39 25.30 18.11
N MET A 421 -24.95 24.45 17.25
CA MET A 421 -24.20 23.72 16.23
C MET A 421 -23.65 24.65 15.15
N ASP A 422 -24.40 25.67 14.72
CA ASP A 422 -23.93 26.68 13.77
C ASP A 422 -22.78 27.53 14.35
N GLY A 423 -22.80 27.79 15.66
CA GLY A 423 -21.70 28.43 16.39
C GLY A 423 -20.42 27.61 16.35
N ILE A 424 -20.53 26.30 16.62
CA ILE A 424 -19.40 25.37 16.51
C ILE A 424 -18.96 25.26 15.04
N ALA A 425 -19.90 25.17 14.09
CA ALA A 425 -19.60 25.12 12.67
C ALA A 425 -18.79 26.33 12.18
N ARG A 426 -19.12 27.53 12.66
CA ARG A 426 -18.34 28.76 12.35
C ARG A 426 -16.91 28.70 12.89
N GLN A 427 -16.69 28.07 14.05
CA GLN A 427 -15.35 27.90 14.61
C GLN A 427 -14.48 26.99 13.72
N TYR A 428 -15.05 25.94 13.15
CA TYR A 428 -14.32 25.00 12.28
C TYR A 428 -14.33 25.39 10.79
N GLY A 429 -15.21 26.30 10.37
CA GLY A 429 -15.31 26.81 8.99
C GLY A 429 -15.39 25.68 7.96
N GLN A 430 -14.50 25.70 6.96
CA GLN A 430 -14.43 24.67 5.92
C GLN A 430 -14.09 23.25 6.44
N GLN A 431 -13.65 23.13 7.69
CA GLN A 431 -13.32 21.84 8.34
C GLN A 431 -14.46 21.29 9.19
N TRP A 432 -15.56 22.04 9.35
CA TRP A 432 -16.77 21.58 10.03
C TRP A 432 -17.26 20.22 9.50
N PRO A 433 -17.20 19.95 8.18
CA PRO A 433 -17.55 18.65 7.64
C PRO A 433 -16.66 17.46 8.03
N LYS A 434 -15.53 17.67 8.69
CA LYS A 434 -14.71 16.56 9.19
C LYS A 434 -14.84 16.43 10.69
N ALA A 435 -14.84 17.57 11.39
CA ALA A 435 -15.08 17.63 12.83
C ALA A 435 -16.44 17.03 13.20
N PHE A 436 -17.51 17.35 12.46
CA PHE A 436 -18.84 16.84 12.77
C PHE A 436 -18.99 15.33 12.47
N GLY A 437 -18.32 14.80 11.44
CA GLY A 437 -18.23 13.36 11.20
C GLY A 437 -17.57 12.60 12.35
N GLU A 438 -16.51 13.18 12.92
CA GLU A 438 -15.86 12.63 14.11
C GLU A 438 -16.76 12.68 15.35
N LEU A 439 -17.60 13.71 15.51
CA LEU A 439 -18.61 13.78 16.57
C LEU A 439 -19.71 12.73 16.42
N VAL A 440 -20.13 12.44 15.19
CA VAL A 440 -21.14 11.41 14.92
C VAL A 440 -20.57 10.01 15.14
N GLN A 441 -19.41 9.72 14.56
CA GLN A 441 -18.80 8.39 14.59
C GLN A 441 -18.23 8.03 15.98
N TYR A 442 -17.53 8.97 16.63
CA TYR A 442 -16.81 8.71 17.87
C TYR A 442 -17.47 9.38 19.09
N GLY A 443 -18.14 10.51 18.89
CA GLY A 443 -18.86 11.23 19.95
C GLY A 443 -20.27 10.69 20.21
N LYS A 444 -20.77 9.78 19.35
CA LYS A 444 -22.13 9.19 19.43
C LYS A 444 -23.23 10.25 19.57
N LEU A 445 -23.16 11.28 18.74
CA LEU A 445 -24.16 12.34 18.74
C LEU A 445 -25.59 11.77 18.57
N PRO A 446 -26.60 12.22 19.33
CA PRO A 446 -27.98 11.76 19.18
C PRO A 446 -28.52 11.90 17.74
N PRO A 447 -29.29 10.93 17.21
CA PRO A 447 -29.77 10.92 15.82
C PRO A 447 -30.53 12.18 15.40
N ASP A 448 -31.37 12.74 16.27
CA ASP A 448 -32.14 13.96 15.99
C ASP A 448 -31.21 15.16 15.70
N TYR A 449 -30.09 15.27 16.41
CA TYR A 449 -29.11 16.34 16.18
C TYR A 449 -28.31 16.13 14.91
N GLN A 450 -28.13 14.87 14.49
CA GLN A 450 -27.51 14.56 13.20
C GLN A 450 -28.37 15.06 12.03
N VAL A 451 -29.69 14.90 12.13
CA VAL A 451 -30.63 15.40 11.12
C VAL A 451 -30.66 16.92 11.10
N LEU A 452 -30.77 17.56 12.26
CA LEU A 452 -30.81 19.02 12.38
C LEU A 452 -29.57 19.70 11.79
N ALA A 453 -28.40 19.09 11.94
CA ALA A 453 -27.15 19.60 11.37
C ALA A 453 -27.03 19.39 9.85
N ASN A 454 -27.70 18.36 9.34
CA ASN A 454 -27.71 18.03 7.91
C ASN A 454 -28.77 18.82 7.12
N MET A 455 -29.70 19.47 7.81
CA MET A 455 -30.65 20.43 7.23
C MET A 455 -29.98 21.80 7.07
N ASP A 456 -29.05 21.90 6.13
CA ASP A 456 -28.11 23.03 5.98
C ASP A 456 -28.33 23.88 4.72
N THR A 457 -29.30 23.52 3.88
CA THR A 457 -29.58 24.27 2.65
C THR A 457 -30.56 25.43 2.89
N ALA A 458 -30.51 26.45 2.02
CA ALA A 458 -31.40 27.60 2.09
C ALA A 458 -32.89 27.20 2.05
N ASP A 459 -33.24 26.21 1.21
CA ASP A 459 -34.60 25.69 1.07
C ASP A 459 -35.06 24.91 2.31
N GLN A 460 -34.14 24.43 3.15
CA GLN A 460 -34.45 23.70 4.39
C GLN A 460 -34.61 24.61 5.62
N THR A 461 -34.38 25.92 5.49
CA THR A 461 -34.40 26.87 6.63
C THR A 461 -35.68 26.78 7.45
N MET A 462 -36.84 26.74 6.80
CA MET A 462 -38.15 26.63 7.48
C MET A 462 -38.32 25.27 8.15
N GLY A 463 -38.07 24.18 7.43
CA GLY A 463 -38.17 22.83 7.97
C GLY A 463 -37.21 22.59 9.14
N ARG A 464 -36.01 23.18 9.12
CA ARG A 464 -35.02 23.11 10.21
C ARG A 464 -35.54 23.82 11.45
N ALA A 465 -36.13 25.00 11.30
CA ALA A 465 -36.73 25.76 12.40
C ALA A 465 -37.96 25.06 12.98
N ASP A 466 -38.80 24.45 12.14
CA ASP A 466 -39.95 23.67 12.56
C ASP A 466 -39.52 22.36 13.26
N PHE A 467 -38.46 21.70 12.79
CA PHE A 467 -37.87 20.53 13.46
C PHE A 467 -37.30 20.88 14.83
N GLN A 468 -36.59 22.02 14.96
CA GLN A 468 -36.15 22.52 16.26
C GLN A 468 -37.33 22.76 17.21
N ARG A 469 -38.44 23.34 16.71
CA ARG A 469 -39.67 23.52 17.50
C ARG A 469 -40.34 22.19 17.85
N ALA A 470 -40.26 21.18 16.98
CA ALA A 470 -40.72 19.83 17.27
C ALA A 470 -39.90 19.16 18.38
N LEU A 471 -38.58 19.39 18.43
CA LEU A 471 -37.73 18.95 19.55
C LEU A 471 -38.11 19.64 20.87
N GLN A 472 -38.45 20.93 20.83
CA GLN A 472 -38.90 21.71 21.98
C GLN A 472 -40.29 21.31 22.49
N ALA A 473 -41.18 20.92 21.58
CA ALA A 473 -42.56 20.56 21.89
C ALA A 473 -42.70 19.24 22.67
N GLY A 474 -41.69 18.36 22.62
CA GLY A 474 -41.61 17.18 23.48
C GLY A 474 -41.16 15.91 22.75
N THR A 475 -41.21 14.80 23.49
CA THR A 475 -40.89 13.47 22.98
C THR A 475 -41.93 12.97 21.97
N LEU A 476 -41.57 11.97 21.16
CA LEU A 476 -42.47 11.40 20.16
C LEU A 476 -43.85 10.97 20.75
N PRO A 477 -43.93 10.32 21.93
CA PRO A 477 -45.22 9.98 22.55
C PRO A 477 -46.04 11.22 22.95
N GLN A 478 -45.41 12.29 23.41
CA GLN A 478 -46.10 13.54 23.78
C GLN A 478 -46.67 14.24 22.55
N LEU A 479 -45.92 14.24 21.44
CA LEU A 479 -46.42 14.76 20.16
C LEU A 479 -47.54 13.89 19.58
N GLN A 480 -47.47 12.58 19.78
CA GLN A 480 -48.56 11.67 19.41
C GLN A 480 -49.84 11.97 20.20
N GLU A 481 -49.72 12.25 21.50
CA GLU A 481 -50.86 12.66 22.33
C GLU A 481 -51.43 14.01 21.87
N ALA A 482 -50.56 14.99 21.58
CA ALA A 482 -50.96 16.32 21.09
C ALA A 482 -51.62 16.28 19.71
N ALA A 483 -51.18 15.38 18.83
CA ALA A 483 -51.76 15.17 17.49
C ALA A 483 -53.09 14.37 17.52
N GLY A 484 -53.50 13.85 18.67
CA GLY A 484 -54.80 13.20 18.88
C GLY A 484 -55.07 12.03 17.93
N GLN A 485 -56.31 11.90 17.45
CA GLN A 485 -56.69 10.79 16.57
C GLN A 485 -55.95 10.81 15.21
N ALA A 486 -55.60 12.01 14.71
CA ALA A 486 -54.88 12.18 13.45
C ALA A 486 -53.43 11.63 13.51
N ALA A 487 -52.87 11.42 14.71
CA ALA A 487 -51.57 10.77 14.88
C ALA A 487 -51.54 9.32 14.37
N SER A 488 -52.68 8.63 14.39
CA SER A 488 -52.80 7.26 13.88
C SER A 488 -52.60 7.14 12.37
N ASN A 489 -52.72 8.25 11.64
CA ASN A 489 -52.42 8.34 10.21
C ASN A 489 -50.91 8.42 9.90
N ILE A 490 -50.06 8.63 10.91
CA ILE A 490 -48.59 8.68 10.79
C ILE A 490 -47.94 7.53 11.57
N LEU A 491 -48.52 7.16 12.71
CA LEU A 491 -48.11 6.03 13.56
C LEU A 491 -49.26 5.02 13.66
N PRO A 492 -49.49 4.19 12.64
CA PRO A 492 -50.53 3.17 12.69
C PRO A 492 -50.21 2.15 13.80
N LYS A 493 -51.24 1.67 14.51
CA LYS A 493 -51.09 0.63 15.56
C LYS A 493 -50.82 -0.78 14.99
N GLY A 494 -50.73 -0.90 13.66
CA GLY A 494 -50.42 -2.09 12.86
C GLY A 494 -50.77 -1.85 11.39
N GLY A 495 -49.95 -2.33 10.45
CA GLY A 495 -50.07 -2.08 9.00
C GLY A 495 -48.82 -1.45 8.39
N ASP A 496 -48.89 -1.06 7.11
CA ASP A 496 -47.80 -0.38 6.39
C ASP A 496 -47.55 1.03 6.95
N ASP A 497 -46.28 1.42 7.07
CA ASP A 497 -45.88 2.71 7.61
C ASP A 497 -45.95 3.80 6.50
N PRO A 498 -46.87 4.77 6.59
CA PRO A 498 -47.04 5.76 5.53
C PRO A 498 -45.82 6.68 5.35
N VAL A 499 -44.96 6.78 6.38
CA VAL A 499 -43.68 7.50 6.28
C VAL A 499 -42.67 6.70 5.45
N GLU A 500 -42.70 5.38 5.56
CA GLU A 500 -41.86 4.49 4.76
C GLU A 500 -42.23 4.56 3.27
N ASP A 501 -43.53 4.65 2.95
CA ASP A 501 -44.00 4.82 1.57
C ASP A 501 -43.47 6.11 0.94
N GLN A 502 -43.54 7.23 1.67
CA GLN A 502 -43.03 8.52 1.18
C GLN A 502 -41.49 8.56 1.12
N LEU A 503 -40.81 7.81 2.00
CA LEU A 503 -39.35 7.68 1.98
C LEU A 503 -38.86 6.50 1.12
N ALA A 504 -39.72 5.80 0.38
CA ALA A 504 -39.34 4.61 -0.38
C ALA A 504 -38.22 4.90 -1.39
N ALA A 505 -38.28 6.04 -2.07
CA ALA A 505 -37.23 6.50 -2.97
C ALA A 505 -35.90 6.70 -2.23
N PHE A 506 -35.94 7.32 -1.04
CA PHE A 506 -34.76 7.51 -0.20
C PHE A 506 -34.20 6.19 0.32
N ARG A 507 -35.06 5.28 0.77
CA ARG A 507 -34.69 3.93 1.24
C ARG A 507 -33.94 3.15 0.17
N ALA A 508 -34.38 3.22 -1.08
CA ALA A 508 -33.70 2.57 -2.21
C ALA A 508 -32.22 3.02 -2.38
N THR A 509 -31.87 4.21 -1.89
CA THR A 509 -30.49 4.73 -1.94
C THR A 509 -29.61 4.28 -0.78
N THR A 510 -30.22 3.80 0.31
CA THR A 510 -29.49 3.43 1.53
C THR A 510 -29.33 1.93 1.71
N VAL A 511 -30.20 1.10 1.11
CA VAL A 511 -30.22 -0.37 1.27
C VAL A 511 -28.87 -1.04 0.96
N ASN A 512 -28.13 -0.55 -0.04
CA ASN A 512 -26.85 -1.15 -0.46
C ASN A 512 -25.61 -0.47 0.15
N SER A 513 -25.80 0.51 1.04
CA SER A 513 -24.71 1.27 1.65
C SER A 513 -24.39 0.76 3.06
N SER A 514 -23.10 0.71 3.43
CA SER A 514 -22.66 0.30 4.77
C SER A 514 -23.21 1.29 5.83
N GLY A 515 -24.02 0.81 6.77
CA GLY A 515 -24.70 1.67 7.75
C GLY A 515 -25.92 2.44 7.22
N GLY A 516 -26.39 2.14 6.00
CA GLY A 516 -27.57 2.78 5.39
C GLY A 516 -28.90 2.48 6.09
N ASP A 517 -29.02 1.35 6.78
CA ASP A 517 -30.19 1.03 7.61
C ASP A 517 -30.31 1.98 8.81
N ALA A 518 -29.20 2.28 9.49
CA ALA A 518 -29.18 3.25 10.58
C ALA A 518 -29.49 4.68 10.11
N LEU A 519 -29.01 5.05 8.92
CA LEU A 519 -29.35 6.32 8.26
C LEU A 519 -30.85 6.42 7.96
N TYR A 520 -31.40 5.39 7.32
CA TYR A 520 -32.81 5.36 6.99
C TYR A 520 -33.68 5.52 8.24
N ARG A 521 -33.40 4.75 9.30
CA ARG A 521 -34.11 4.85 10.58
C ARG A 521 -34.02 6.24 11.20
N THR A 522 -32.83 6.86 11.17
CA THR A 522 -32.62 8.22 11.71
C THR A 522 -33.48 9.26 11.00
N VAL A 523 -33.48 9.25 9.67
CA VAL A 523 -34.28 10.18 8.85
C VAL A 523 -35.77 9.90 8.99
N HIS A 524 -36.14 8.63 9.02
CA HIS A 524 -37.51 8.17 9.20
C HIS A 524 -38.10 8.63 10.54
N ASP A 525 -37.37 8.46 11.64
CA ASP A 525 -37.82 8.86 12.98
C ASP A 525 -37.92 10.39 13.13
N ALA A 526 -36.98 11.13 12.52
CA ALA A 526 -37.05 12.59 12.46
C ALA A 526 -38.26 13.08 11.64
N THR A 527 -38.54 12.45 10.51
CA THR A 527 -39.69 12.77 9.66
C THR A 527 -41.01 12.53 10.39
N LYS A 528 -41.12 11.41 11.13
CA LYS A 528 -42.27 11.12 12.00
C LYS A 528 -42.49 12.21 13.04
N ARG A 529 -41.41 12.63 13.71
CA ARG A 529 -41.49 13.68 14.72
C ARG A 529 -41.99 15.00 14.13
N LEU A 530 -41.45 15.41 12.97
CA LEU A 530 -41.84 16.64 12.30
C LEU A 530 -43.29 16.60 11.79
N ALA A 531 -43.71 15.47 11.22
CA ALA A 531 -45.09 15.28 10.75
C ALA A 531 -46.10 15.36 11.90
N LEU A 532 -45.81 14.73 13.05
CA LEU A 532 -46.68 14.82 14.23
C LEU A 532 -46.74 16.24 14.80
N TYR A 533 -45.62 16.96 14.78
CA TYR A 533 -45.60 18.38 15.18
C TYR A 533 -46.52 19.22 14.29
N TYR A 534 -46.46 19.04 12.96
CA TYR A 534 -47.35 19.75 12.05
C TYR A 534 -48.84 19.42 12.27
N ILE A 535 -49.17 18.15 12.53
CA ILE A 535 -50.55 17.72 12.85
C ILE A 535 -51.03 18.35 14.16
N ALA A 536 -50.18 18.37 15.20
CA ALA A 536 -50.50 19.01 16.47
C ALA A 536 -50.76 20.53 16.32
N HIS A 537 -50.26 21.15 15.25
CA HIS A 537 -50.47 22.57 14.91
C HIS A 537 -51.55 22.79 13.84
N GLY A 538 -52.40 21.77 13.59
CA GLY A 538 -53.60 21.91 12.77
C GLY A 538 -53.40 21.66 11.27
N GLN A 539 -52.25 21.14 10.82
CA GLN A 539 -52.11 20.65 9.45
C GLN A 539 -52.81 19.29 9.27
N ASP A 540 -53.38 19.06 8.09
CA ASP A 540 -53.90 17.74 7.74
C ASP A 540 -52.77 16.72 7.61
N SER A 541 -53.07 15.44 7.90
CA SER A 541 -52.03 14.39 7.97
C SER A 541 -51.24 14.20 6.66
N SER A 542 -51.86 14.42 5.50
CA SER A 542 -51.20 14.22 4.20
C SER A 542 -50.25 15.37 3.86
N THR A 543 -50.69 16.61 4.09
CA THR A 543 -49.87 17.82 3.92
C THR A 543 -48.74 17.85 4.95
N ALA A 544 -49.02 17.49 6.21
CA ALA A 544 -48.03 17.39 7.27
C ALA A 544 -46.91 16.40 6.91
N LEU A 545 -47.25 15.22 6.39
CA LEU A 545 -46.27 14.23 5.96
C LEU A 545 -45.43 14.73 4.77
N THR A 546 -46.08 15.31 3.77
CA THR A 546 -45.39 15.85 2.58
C THR A 546 -44.41 16.95 2.98
N ASN A 547 -44.86 17.92 3.78
CA ASN A 547 -44.01 19.01 4.29
C ASN A 547 -42.86 18.50 5.17
N ALA A 548 -43.08 17.44 5.94
CA ALA A 548 -42.03 16.84 6.77
C ALA A 548 -40.94 16.17 5.91
N VAL A 549 -41.33 15.39 4.92
CA VAL A 549 -40.40 14.71 4.00
C VAL A 549 -39.65 15.75 3.15
N ASP A 550 -40.34 16.78 2.67
CA ASP A 550 -39.74 17.87 1.90
C ASP A 550 -38.75 18.65 2.74
N GLY A 551 -39.09 18.96 3.99
CA GLY A 551 -38.20 19.64 4.93
C GLY A 551 -36.92 18.85 5.20
N VAL A 552 -37.03 17.54 5.41
CA VAL A 552 -35.90 16.70 5.85
C VAL A 552 -35.01 16.22 4.69
N ILE A 553 -35.59 15.82 3.54
CA ILE A 553 -34.86 15.17 2.44
C ILE A 553 -35.06 15.83 1.06
N ASN A 554 -36.30 16.00 0.58
CA ASN A 554 -36.52 16.35 -0.85
C ASN A 554 -36.09 17.78 -1.19
N SER A 555 -35.97 18.67 -0.19
CA SER A 555 -35.41 20.01 -0.40
C SER A 555 -33.91 20.00 -0.65
N LYS A 556 -33.19 18.94 -0.25
CA LYS A 556 -31.73 18.82 -0.41
C LYS A 556 -31.33 17.91 -1.56
N TYR A 557 -32.11 16.87 -1.85
CA TYR A 557 -31.69 15.80 -2.77
C TYR A 557 -32.67 15.55 -3.92
N ASP A 558 -32.12 15.30 -5.10
CA ASP A 558 -32.81 14.60 -6.18
C ASP A 558 -32.51 13.10 -6.10
N ILE A 559 -33.55 12.28 -6.16
CA ILE A 559 -33.45 10.83 -5.98
C ILE A 559 -33.99 10.11 -7.21
N SER A 560 -33.26 9.08 -7.66
CA SER A 560 -33.76 8.19 -8.72
C SER A 560 -33.16 6.80 -8.64
N GLY A 561 -34.02 5.79 -8.46
CA GLY A 561 -33.57 4.42 -8.24
C GLY A 561 -32.68 4.36 -6.99
N SER A 562 -31.46 3.87 -7.13
CA SER A 562 -30.44 3.86 -6.07
C SER A 562 -29.56 5.11 -6.00
N MET A 563 -29.79 6.12 -6.87
CA MET A 563 -29.04 7.38 -6.88
C MET A 563 -29.67 8.42 -5.96
N ARG A 564 -28.86 9.04 -5.09
CA ARG A 564 -29.18 10.28 -4.38
C ARG A 564 -28.10 11.31 -4.67
N VAL A 565 -28.48 12.48 -5.19
CA VAL A 565 -27.55 13.57 -5.51
C VAL A 565 -28.12 14.90 -5.03
N PRO A 566 -27.27 15.93 -4.83
CA PRO A 566 -27.77 17.26 -4.50
C PRO A 566 -28.80 17.73 -5.52
N LYS A 567 -29.79 18.50 -5.05
CA LYS A 567 -30.87 19.02 -5.89
C LYS A 567 -30.31 19.76 -7.11
N GLY A 568 -30.82 19.43 -8.29
CA GLY A 568 -30.37 19.93 -9.58
C GLY A 568 -29.24 19.14 -10.25
N MET A 569 -28.58 18.19 -9.57
CA MET A 569 -27.44 17.44 -10.11
C MET A 569 -27.81 16.12 -10.80
N LEU A 570 -29.09 15.71 -10.76
CA LEU A 570 -29.52 14.41 -11.29
C LEU A 570 -29.21 14.18 -12.79
N PRO A 571 -29.42 15.16 -13.69
CA PRO A 571 -29.08 14.96 -15.11
C PRO A 571 -27.57 14.77 -15.34
N ALA A 572 -26.74 15.51 -14.60
CA ALA A 572 -25.28 15.42 -14.69
C ALA A 572 -24.79 14.06 -14.16
N ALA A 573 -25.30 13.64 -13.01
CA ALA A 573 -24.95 12.36 -12.41
C ALA A 573 -25.36 11.17 -13.29
N ARG A 574 -26.52 11.21 -13.95
CA ARG A 574 -26.97 10.16 -14.89
C ARG A 574 -26.08 10.07 -16.12
N THR A 575 -25.67 11.22 -16.66
CA THR A 575 -24.77 11.28 -17.83
C THR A 575 -23.40 10.72 -17.48
N ALA A 576 -22.86 11.07 -16.30
CA ALA A 576 -21.61 10.51 -15.79
C ALA A 576 -21.72 8.99 -15.54
N ALA A 577 -22.84 8.51 -14.96
CA ALA A 577 -23.14 7.08 -14.81
C ALA A 577 -23.02 6.34 -16.13
N ALA A 578 -23.73 6.85 -17.13
CA ALA A 578 -23.86 6.22 -18.43
C ALA A 578 -22.50 6.16 -19.13
N SER A 579 -21.71 7.23 -19.01
CA SER A 579 -20.33 7.25 -19.52
C SER A 579 -19.48 6.15 -18.88
N VAL A 580 -19.48 6.04 -17.55
CA VAL A 580 -18.69 5.02 -16.84
C VAL A 580 -19.17 3.60 -17.19
N LEU A 581 -20.47 3.33 -17.13
CA LEU A 581 -21.06 2.02 -17.46
C LEU A 581 -20.81 1.62 -18.92
N SER A 582 -20.81 2.59 -19.84
CA SER A 582 -20.49 2.35 -21.26
C SER A 582 -19.01 2.05 -21.49
N SER A 583 -18.13 2.54 -20.60
CA SER A 583 -16.68 2.37 -20.71
C SER A 583 -16.13 1.08 -20.07
N LEU A 584 -16.94 0.37 -19.28
CA LEU A 584 -16.56 -0.89 -18.63
C LEU A 584 -16.15 -1.97 -19.64
N ARG A 585 -14.98 -2.58 -19.40
CA ARG A 585 -14.40 -3.67 -20.20
C ARG A 585 -14.51 -5.01 -19.46
N PRO A 586 -14.42 -6.15 -20.18
CA PRO A 586 -14.48 -7.48 -19.57
C PRO A 586 -13.36 -7.75 -18.54
N SER A 587 -12.24 -7.04 -18.66
CA SER A 587 -11.11 -7.08 -17.73
C SER A 587 -11.37 -6.40 -16.39
N ASP A 588 -12.37 -5.51 -16.32
CA ASP A 588 -12.58 -4.62 -15.18
C ASP A 588 -13.52 -5.26 -14.13
N LEU A 589 -14.07 -6.43 -14.44
CA LEU A 589 -14.96 -7.19 -13.56
C LEU A 589 -14.21 -8.37 -12.95
N ALA A 590 -14.42 -8.58 -11.65
CA ALA A 590 -13.94 -9.76 -10.96
C ALA A 590 -14.54 -11.04 -11.61
N PRO A 591 -13.77 -12.13 -11.72
CA PRO A 591 -14.27 -13.37 -12.28
C PRO A 591 -15.44 -13.90 -11.43
N ILE A 592 -16.58 -14.14 -12.08
CA ILE A 592 -17.80 -14.65 -11.43
C ILE A 592 -17.51 -16.08 -10.91
N PRO A 593 -17.66 -16.35 -9.59
CA PRO A 593 -17.46 -17.68 -9.04
C PRO A 593 -18.60 -18.61 -9.46
N GLY A 594 -18.28 -19.75 -10.07
CA GLY A 594 -19.24 -20.80 -10.38
C GLY A 594 -19.13 -21.35 -11.81
N SER A 595 -18.85 -22.65 -11.91
CA SER A 595 -18.78 -23.37 -13.17
C SER A 595 -20.18 -23.74 -13.67
N ALA A 596 -20.83 -22.83 -14.41
CA ALA A 596 -21.92 -23.24 -15.30
C ALA A 596 -21.30 -24.08 -16.45
N PRO A 597 -21.69 -25.37 -16.62
CA PRO A 597 -21.08 -26.23 -17.63
C PRO A 597 -21.31 -25.70 -19.04
N GLY A 598 -20.24 -25.47 -19.80
CA GLY A 598 -20.30 -25.11 -21.22
C GLY A 598 -20.08 -23.63 -21.56
N LEU A 599 -19.92 -22.73 -20.58
CA LEU A 599 -19.57 -21.32 -20.81
C LEU A 599 -18.06 -21.10 -20.73
N THR A 600 -17.47 -20.49 -21.76
CA THR A 600 -16.05 -20.11 -21.74
C THR A 600 -15.82 -18.97 -20.74
N ASP A 601 -14.57 -18.77 -20.30
CA ASP A 601 -14.24 -17.65 -19.42
C ASP A 601 -14.55 -16.28 -20.03
N GLN A 602 -14.56 -16.19 -21.37
CA GLN A 602 -14.94 -14.99 -22.10
C GLN A 602 -16.46 -14.76 -22.03
N ASP A 603 -17.27 -15.79 -22.24
CA ASP A 603 -18.73 -15.71 -22.16
C ASP A 603 -19.20 -15.29 -20.76
N ARG A 604 -18.51 -15.75 -19.71
CA ARG A 604 -18.80 -15.35 -18.31
C ARG A 604 -18.51 -13.87 -18.07
N LYS A 605 -17.42 -13.34 -18.65
CA LYS A 605 -17.06 -11.92 -18.55
C LYS A 605 -18.03 -11.04 -19.35
N ASP A 606 -18.40 -11.46 -20.55
CA ASP A 606 -19.36 -10.74 -21.39
C ASP A 606 -20.76 -10.73 -20.76
N PHE A 607 -21.18 -11.85 -20.16
CA PHE A 607 -22.37 -11.92 -19.34
C PHE A 607 -22.29 -10.98 -18.13
N GLY A 608 -21.16 -10.95 -17.42
CA GLY A 608 -20.92 -10.04 -16.31
C GLY A 608 -21.07 -8.56 -16.68
N ILE A 609 -20.53 -8.14 -17.83
CA ILE A 609 -20.68 -6.76 -18.31
C ILE A 609 -22.12 -6.44 -18.71
N SER A 610 -22.78 -7.35 -19.41
CA SER A 610 -24.18 -7.14 -19.79
C SER A 610 -25.08 -7.04 -18.56
N ALA A 611 -24.83 -7.85 -17.53
CA ALA A 611 -25.49 -7.76 -16.23
C ALA A 611 -25.16 -6.45 -15.50
N ALA A 612 -23.90 -6.00 -15.50
CA ALA A 612 -23.49 -4.73 -14.88
C ALA A 612 -24.12 -3.51 -15.59
N ARG A 613 -24.24 -3.54 -16.92
CA ARG A 613 -24.87 -2.48 -17.71
C ARG A 613 -26.40 -2.48 -17.59
N ALA A 614 -27.02 -3.64 -17.45
CA ALA A 614 -28.48 -3.78 -17.34
C ALA A 614 -29.00 -3.65 -15.90
N GLY A 615 -28.18 -4.00 -14.89
CA GLY A 615 -28.60 -4.12 -13.49
C GLY A 615 -27.66 -3.48 -12.46
N GLY A 616 -26.64 -2.74 -12.90
CA GLY A 616 -25.73 -2.02 -12.00
C GLY A 616 -26.49 -1.03 -11.12
N GLN A 617 -26.25 -1.10 -9.80
CA GLN A 617 -26.86 -0.22 -8.82
C GLN A 617 -25.82 0.78 -8.29
N TRP A 618 -26.27 2.00 -8.03
CA TRP A 618 -25.46 3.02 -7.38
C TRP A 618 -25.33 2.73 -5.89
N VAL A 619 -24.09 2.77 -5.38
CA VAL A 619 -23.79 2.55 -3.96
C VAL A 619 -23.11 3.79 -3.40
N GLN A 620 -23.68 4.36 -2.33
CA GLN A 620 -23.07 5.47 -1.61
C GLN A 620 -22.09 4.96 -0.55
N GLN A 621 -20.95 5.64 -0.38
CA GLN A 621 -19.96 5.25 0.64
C GLN A 621 -20.55 5.39 2.04
N GLY A 622 -20.50 4.30 2.80
CA GLY A 622 -21.13 4.17 4.10
C GLY A 622 -20.15 4.25 5.27
N GLY A 623 -20.57 4.91 6.36
CA GLY A 623 -19.80 5.07 7.60
C GLY A 623 -19.68 6.54 8.03
N GLY A 624 -20.66 7.09 8.76
CA GLY A 624 -20.70 8.49 9.23
C GLY A 624 -20.72 9.58 8.14
N ALA A 625 -20.40 9.21 6.89
CA ALA A 625 -20.27 10.04 5.72
C ALA A 625 -21.60 10.41 5.04
N TRP A 626 -22.75 10.05 5.62
CA TRP A 626 -24.05 10.39 5.04
C TRP A 626 -24.40 11.88 5.18
N ILE A 627 -23.86 12.58 6.20
CA ILE A 627 -23.90 14.04 6.29
C ILE A 627 -23.03 14.68 5.19
N TYR A 628 -22.06 13.92 4.68
CA TYR A 628 -21.07 14.36 3.68
C TYR A 628 -21.24 13.69 2.33
N GLY A 629 -22.42 13.15 2.04
CA GLY A 629 -22.76 12.66 0.70
C GLY A 629 -22.61 13.73 -0.39
N ASP A 630 -22.42 15.00 0.01
CA ASP A 630 -22.15 16.15 -0.84
C ASP A 630 -20.65 16.40 -1.12
N PHE A 631 -19.71 15.75 -0.42
CA PHE A 631 -18.28 15.83 -0.78
C PHE A 631 -17.96 15.17 -2.14
N LEU A 632 -18.92 14.44 -2.69
CA LEU A 632 -18.88 13.81 -4.00
C LEU A 632 -19.14 14.82 -5.13
N PHE A 633 -19.81 15.94 -4.83
CA PHE A 633 -20.29 16.91 -5.84
C PHE A 633 -20.11 18.41 -5.46
N GLY A 634 -19.70 18.72 -4.23
CA GLY A 634 -19.42 20.07 -3.74
C GLY A 634 -18.04 20.60 -4.16
N GLU A 635 -17.96 21.93 -4.33
CA GLU A 635 -16.80 22.63 -4.86
C GLU A 635 -15.49 22.33 -4.12
N GLN A 636 -14.55 21.76 -4.87
CA GLN A 636 -13.09 21.85 -4.75
C GLN A 636 -12.52 21.81 -3.31
N SER A 637 -12.35 20.60 -2.76
CA SER A 637 -11.42 20.41 -1.64
C SER A 637 -9.98 20.16 -2.15
N ARG A 638 -8.97 20.73 -1.46
CA ARG A 638 -7.53 20.80 -1.86
C ARG A 638 -6.77 19.46 -1.91
N MET A 639 -7.48 18.34 -1.99
CA MET A 639 -6.95 17.01 -2.27
C MET A 639 -7.91 16.38 -3.28
N GLY A 640 -7.62 16.55 -4.58
CA GLY A 640 -8.49 16.18 -5.67
C GLY A 640 -8.59 14.68 -5.86
N ASN A 641 -9.55 14.04 -5.20
CA ASN A 641 -10.09 12.74 -5.59
C ASN A 641 -11.60 12.77 -5.37
N SER A 642 -12.36 12.98 -6.45
CA SER A 642 -13.80 12.73 -6.47
C SER A 642 -14.01 11.21 -6.63
N PHE A 643 -15.04 10.64 -6.02
CA PHE A 643 -15.36 9.20 -6.03
C PHE A 643 -15.46 8.56 -7.44
N LEU A 644 -15.64 9.37 -8.50
CA LEU A 644 -15.53 8.87 -9.87
C LEU A 644 -14.08 8.55 -10.31
N GLU A 645 -13.06 9.20 -9.74
CA GLU A 645 -11.64 8.87 -9.96
C GLU A 645 -11.22 7.59 -9.22
N ALA A 646 -11.92 7.24 -8.13
CA ALA A 646 -11.66 6.00 -7.38
C ALA A 646 -12.19 4.74 -8.08
N LEU A 647 -13.17 4.86 -8.97
CA LEU A 647 -13.71 3.74 -9.75
C LEU A 647 -12.96 3.50 -11.06
N ALA A 648 -12.09 4.43 -11.46
CA ALA A 648 -11.44 4.46 -12.76
C ALA A 648 -10.15 3.62 -12.85
N GLY A 649 -9.63 3.14 -11.71
CA GLY A 649 -8.33 2.48 -11.66
C GLY A 649 -7.20 3.34 -12.27
N PRO A 650 -5.96 2.82 -12.32
CA PRO A 650 -4.80 3.60 -12.74
C PRO A 650 -4.76 3.99 -14.23
N THR A 651 -5.83 3.83 -15.03
CA THR A 651 -5.82 4.12 -16.48
C THR A 651 -6.72 5.26 -16.96
N PHE A 652 -7.46 5.95 -16.09
CA PHE A 652 -8.33 7.06 -16.51
C PHE A 652 -8.27 8.23 -15.50
N SER A 653 -7.34 9.16 -15.73
CA SER A 653 -7.03 10.26 -14.79
C SER A 653 -7.88 11.54 -14.94
N ASP A 654 -8.86 11.63 -15.87
CA ASP A 654 -9.45 12.95 -16.19
C ASP A 654 -10.95 12.99 -16.54
N ALA A 655 -11.77 12.13 -15.90
CA ALA A 655 -13.23 12.27 -15.98
C ALA A 655 -13.75 13.52 -15.24
N SER A 656 -13.01 14.01 -14.24
CA SER A 656 -13.40 15.16 -13.41
C SER A 656 -13.32 16.50 -14.17
N SER A 657 -12.38 16.63 -15.10
CA SER A 657 -12.17 17.80 -15.96
C SER A 657 -13.33 17.99 -16.94
N LEU A 658 -13.79 16.90 -17.56
CA LEU A 658 -14.96 16.90 -18.44
C LEU A 658 -16.24 17.26 -17.68
N PHE A 659 -16.41 16.70 -16.49
CA PHE A 659 -17.57 16.95 -15.63
C PHE A 659 -17.68 18.41 -15.18
N LYS A 660 -16.56 19.03 -14.77
CA LYS A 660 -16.49 20.46 -14.41
C LYS A 660 -16.87 21.36 -15.59
N MET A 661 -16.46 21.02 -16.81
CA MET A 661 -16.85 21.76 -18.01
C MET A 661 -18.35 21.67 -18.29
N PHE A 662 -18.95 20.49 -18.12
CA PHE A 662 -20.40 20.31 -18.29
C PHE A 662 -21.21 21.04 -17.20
N ALA A 663 -20.80 20.97 -15.93
CA ALA A 663 -21.44 21.68 -14.83
C ALA A 663 -21.42 23.21 -15.04
N ASN A 664 -20.25 23.77 -15.38
CA ASN A 664 -20.11 25.20 -15.62
C ASN A 664 -20.89 25.66 -16.87
N SER A 665 -20.95 24.83 -17.93
CA SER A 665 -21.73 25.14 -19.13
C SER A 665 -23.25 25.17 -18.89
N ARG A 666 -23.75 24.36 -17.94
CA ARG A 666 -25.17 24.34 -17.53
C ARG A 666 -25.52 25.59 -16.75
N ASP A 667 -24.67 26.01 -15.82
CA ASP A 667 -24.92 27.19 -14.99
C ASP A 667 -24.91 28.49 -15.82
N MET A 668 -24.17 28.49 -16.95
CA MET A 668 -24.24 29.54 -17.98
C MET A 668 -25.52 29.48 -18.83
N ALA A 669 -25.99 28.29 -19.20
CA ALA A 669 -27.19 28.10 -20.02
C ALA A 669 -28.49 28.43 -19.28
N LEU A 670 -28.46 28.38 -17.94
CA LEU A 670 -29.60 28.70 -17.07
C LEU A 670 -29.65 30.17 -16.62
N GLY A 671 -28.70 31.00 -17.05
CA GLY A 671 -28.76 32.46 -16.82
C GLY A 671 -28.66 32.86 -15.34
N SER A 672 -27.85 32.17 -14.55
CA SER A 672 -27.63 32.51 -13.13
C SER A 672 -26.98 33.90 -12.97
N ALA A 673 -27.25 34.56 -11.83
CA ALA A 673 -26.88 35.96 -11.57
C ALA A 673 -25.37 36.27 -11.59
N ASP A 674 -24.51 35.24 -11.64
CA ASP A 674 -23.04 35.36 -11.67
C ASP A 674 -22.40 35.19 -13.07
N ALA A 675 -23.22 35.02 -14.12
CA ALA A 675 -22.78 34.84 -15.50
C ALA A 675 -21.74 35.85 -16.07
N PRO A 676 -21.65 37.13 -15.63
CA PRO A 676 -20.67 38.07 -16.20
C PRO A 676 -19.21 37.83 -15.78
N LYS A 677 -18.95 37.07 -14.71
CA LYS A 677 -17.58 36.83 -14.19
C LYS A 677 -16.92 35.55 -14.74
N GLY A 678 -17.68 34.65 -15.37
CA GLY A 678 -17.21 33.34 -15.85
C GLY A 678 -16.49 33.34 -17.21
N LYS A 679 -16.82 34.28 -18.11
CA LYS A 679 -16.39 34.22 -19.53
C LYS A 679 -14.87 34.19 -19.77
N THR A 680 -14.06 34.85 -18.94
CA THR A 680 -12.60 34.93 -19.13
C THR A 680 -11.87 33.76 -18.45
N PHE A 681 -12.42 33.26 -17.34
CA PHE A 681 -11.91 32.11 -16.61
C PHE A 681 -12.17 30.80 -17.37
N GLU A 682 -13.31 30.71 -18.05
CA GLU A 682 -13.75 29.51 -18.77
C GLU A 682 -13.06 29.30 -20.13
N MET A 683 -12.68 30.37 -20.85
CA MET A 683 -11.88 30.24 -22.08
C MET A 683 -10.47 29.72 -21.81
N ASN A 684 -9.89 30.10 -20.67
CA ASN A 684 -8.61 29.56 -20.21
C ASN A 684 -8.76 28.09 -19.79
N LEU A 685 -9.86 27.72 -19.11
CA LEU A 685 -10.14 26.33 -18.74
C LEU A 685 -10.40 25.43 -19.96
N LEU A 686 -11.07 25.92 -21.00
CA LEU A 686 -11.24 25.24 -22.29
C LEU A 686 -9.92 25.05 -23.03
N GLN A 687 -9.04 26.05 -22.99
CA GLN A 687 -7.70 25.96 -23.58
C GLN A 687 -6.79 25.01 -22.79
N GLU A 688 -6.92 24.98 -21.47
CA GLU A 688 -6.18 24.09 -20.58
C GLU A 688 -6.65 22.63 -20.73
N ALA A 689 -7.97 22.40 -20.77
CA ALA A 689 -8.55 21.07 -21.04
C ALA A 689 -8.20 20.53 -22.44
N ARG A 690 -8.03 21.42 -23.43
CA ARG A 690 -7.55 21.03 -24.77
C ARG A 690 -6.06 20.65 -24.77
N ARG A 691 -5.31 21.04 -23.75
CA ARG A 691 -3.86 20.88 -23.64
C ARG A 691 -3.44 19.71 -22.73
N GLU A 692 -4.28 19.35 -21.76
CA GLU A 692 -3.99 18.35 -20.72
C GLU A 692 -4.50 16.93 -21.02
N LEU A 693 -5.30 16.70 -22.07
CA LEU A 693 -5.82 15.35 -22.37
C LEU A 693 -4.71 14.38 -22.84
N PRO A 694 -4.50 13.24 -22.16
CA PRO A 694 -3.64 12.18 -22.69
C PRO A 694 -4.22 11.69 -24.03
N PHE A 695 -3.34 11.44 -25.00
CA PHE A 695 -3.67 11.18 -26.42
C PHE A 695 -4.17 12.39 -27.24
N GLY A 696 -4.20 13.62 -26.69
CA GLY A 696 -4.55 14.85 -27.43
C GLY A 696 -3.56 15.25 -28.55
N ASN A 697 -2.39 14.61 -28.58
CA ASN A 697 -1.36 14.82 -29.61
C ASN A 697 -1.47 13.83 -30.79
N LEU A 698 -2.36 12.84 -30.74
CA LEU A 698 -2.65 11.99 -31.90
C LEU A 698 -3.64 12.72 -32.82
N PHE A 699 -3.27 12.88 -34.10
CA PHE A 699 -4.02 13.72 -35.04
C PHE A 699 -5.51 13.31 -35.19
N TYR A 700 -5.81 12.01 -35.12
CA TYR A 700 -7.16 11.48 -35.34
C TYR A 700 -8.07 11.55 -34.10
N THR A 701 -7.55 11.32 -32.88
CA THR A 701 -8.30 11.49 -31.63
C THR A 701 -8.61 12.96 -31.39
N ARG A 702 -7.67 13.85 -31.70
CA ARG A 702 -7.84 15.30 -31.64
C ARG A 702 -8.95 15.78 -32.57
N ALA A 703 -8.95 15.33 -33.83
CA ALA A 703 -9.99 15.67 -34.78
C ALA A 703 -11.37 15.17 -34.31
N ALA A 704 -11.46 13.94 -33.79
CA ALA A 704 -12.72 13.39 -33.29
C ALA A 704 -13.28 14.17 -32.08
N LEU A 705 -12.43 14.52 -31.10
CA LEU A 705 -12.84 15.26 -29.91
C LEU A 705 -13.25 16.71 -30.22
N ASP A 706 -12.52 17.38 -31.12
CA ASP A 706 -12.88 18.72 -31.58
C ASP A 706 -14.30 18.72 -32.20
N TYR A 707 -14.65 17.71 -32.99
CA TYR A 707 -15.96 17.58 -33.66
C TYR A 707 -17.10 17.09 -32.78
N LEU A 708 -16.83 16.13 -31.88
CA LEU A 708 -17.87 15.52 -31.04
C LEU A 708 -18.20 16.37 -29.81
N VAL A 709 -17.23 17.10 -29.27
CA VAL A 709 -17.34 17.75 -27.96
C VAL A 709 -17.04 19.24 -28.02
N PHE A 710 -15.84 19.64 -28.44
CA PHE A 710 -15.40 21.04 -28.24
C PHE A 710 -16.12 22.05 -29.12
N TYR A 711 -16.37 21.75 -30.41
CA TYR A 711 -17.12 22.67 -31.27
C TYR A 711 -18.57 22.86 -30.80
N ARG A 712 -19.17 21.85 -30.16
CA ARG A 712 -20.53 21.97 -29.60
C ARG A 712 -20.57 22.85 -28.38
N LEU A 713 -19.60 22.68 -27.47
CA LEU A 713 -19.47 23.55 -26.30
C LEU A 713 -19.24 25.01 -26.72
N GLN A 714 -18.40 25.26 -27.72
CA GLN A 714 -18.16 26.61 -28.25
C GLN A 714 -19.42 27.24 -28.87
N GLU A 715 -20.22 26.46 -29.59
CA GLU A 715 -21.48 26.94 -30.17
C GLU A 715 -22.57 27.17 -29.11
N MET A 716 -22.60 26.35 -28.05
CA MET A 716 -23.49 26.56 -26.90
C MET A 716 -23.13 27.80 -26.10
N MET A 717 -21.83 28.05 -25.88
CA MET A 717 -21.35 29.23 -25.15
C MET A 717 -21.49 30.52 -25.95
N ASN A 718 -21.39 30.46 -27.28
CA ASN A 718 -21.53 31.61 -28.17
C ASN A 718 -22.27 31.20 -29.45
N PRO A 719 -23.61 31.29 -29.47
CA PRO A 719 -24.41 30.94 -30.64
C PRO A 719 -23.95 31.67 -31.91
N GLY A 720 -23.72 30.94 -33.00
CA GLY A 720 -23.20 31.45 -34.27
C GLY A 720 -21.68 31.64 -34.31
N TYR A 721 -20.93 31.15 -33.31
CA TYR A 721 -19.47 31.21 -33.29
C TYR A 721 -18.84 30.35 -34.40
N LEU A 722 -19.28 29.10 -34.59
CA LEU A 722 -18.70 28.19 -35.59
C LEU A 722 -18.86 28.72 -37.01
N ARG A 723 -19.99 29.37 -37.30
CA ARG A 723 -20.24 30.01 -38.61
C ARG A 723 -19.33 31.21 -38.85
N ARG A 724 -19.07 32.03 -37.83
CA ARG A 724 -18.11 33.15 -37.91
C ARG A 724 -16.68 32.65 -38.03
N TYR A 725 -16.35 31.57 -37.33
CA TYR A 725 -15.05 30.91 -37.42
C TYR A 725 -14.79 30.36 -38.82
N GLU A 726 -15.77 29.69 -39.43
CA GLU A 726 -15.68 29.18 -40.80
C GLU A 726 -15.52 30.31 -41.83
N LEU A 727 -16.34 31.36 -41.74
CA LEU A 727 -16.24 32.54 -42.60
C LEU A 727 -14.90 33.27 -42.45
N GLY A 728 -14.37 33.37 -41.23
CA GLY A 728 -13.09 34.01 -40.93
C GLY A 728 -11.90 33.26 -41.55
N ILE A 729 -11.87 31.92 -41.46
CA ILE A 729 -10.84 31.10 -42.09
C ILE A 729 -10.93 31.20 -43.62
N GLN A 730 -12.14 31.19 -44.17
CA GLN A 730 -12.36 31.29 -45.61
C GLN A 730 -11.95 32.66 -46.17
N GLN A 731 -12.22 33.76 -45.44
CA GLN A 731 -11.86 35.12 -45.86
C GLN A 731 -10.38 35.47 -45.63
N ASN A 732 -9.79 35.04 -44.51
CA ASN A 732 -8.43 35.43 -44.14
C ASN A 732 -7.34 34.50 -44.69
N GLN A 733 -7.65 33.21 -44.86
CA GLN A 733 -6.65 32.20 -45.26
C GLN A 733 -6.96 31.56 -46.62
N GLY A 734 -8.14 31.84 -47.21
CA GLY A 734 -8.54 31.26 -48.50
C GLY A 734 -8.75 29.73 -48.48
N GLN A 735 -8.71 29.12 -47.30
CA GLN A 735 -8.84 27.67 -47.11
C GLN A 735 -10.30 27.27 -46.89
N LYS A 736 -10.70 26.12 -47.45
CA LYS A 736 -12.01 25.49 -47.22
C LYS A 736 -11.83 24.23 -46.39
N PHE A 737 -12.70 24.02 -45.41
CA PHE A 737 -12.68 22.81 -44.58
C PHE A 737 -13.16 21.59 -45.35
N TRP A 738 -12.52 20.45 -45.14
CA TRP A 738 -12.88 19.15 -45.76
C TRP A 738 -14.13 18.54 -45.11
N LEU A 739 -14.26 18.71 -43.79
CA LEU A 739 -15.48 18.52 -43.00
C LEU A 739 -15.75 19.87 -42.35
N SER A 740 -16.96 20.44 -42.45
CA SER A 740 -17.23 21.76 -41.87
C SER A 740 -17.39 21.64 -40.35
N PRO A 741 -16.81 22.54 -39.52
CA PRO A 741 -17.06 22.56 -38.07
C PRO A 741 -18.54 22.69 -37.70
N THR A 742 -19.37 23.21 -38.61
CA THR A 742 -20.83 23.30 -38.44
C THR A 742 -21.55 21.98 -38.70
N TRP A 743 -20.89 20.99 -39.32
CA TRP A 743 -21.45 19.67 -39.64
C TRP A 743 -21.82 18.89 -38.38
N ASN A 744 -23.03 18.30 -38.35
CA ASN A 744 -23.58 17.59 -37.21
C ASN A 744 -23.79 16.08 -37.49
N PRO A 745 -23.04 15.18 -36.84
CA PRO A 745 -23.20 13.73 -37.04
C PRO A 745 -24.54 13.18 -36.54
N TYR A 746 -25.19 13.86 -35.60
CA TYR A 746 -26.49 13.44 -35.04
C TYR A 746 -27.69 13.85 -35.90
N GLN A 747 -27.55 14.89 -36.73
CA GLN A 747 -28.57 15.24 -37.73
C GLN A 747 -28.49 14.35 -38.97
N ALA A 748 -27.30 13.87 -39.33
CA ALA A 748 -27.13 12.93 -40.45
C ALA A 748 -27.69 11.52 -40.16
N MET A 749 -27.77 11.12 -38.89
CA MET A 749 -28.38 9.86 -38.45
C MET A 749 -29.90 9.94 -38.22
N ALA A 750 -30.46 11.14 -38.04
CA ALA A 750 -31.91 11.36 -37.94
C ALA A 750 -32.61 11.45 -39.31
N GLY A 751 -31.83 11.37 -40.41
CA GLY A 751 -32.30 11.43 -41.79
C GLY A 751 -32.14 10.13 -42.58
N ARG A 752 -32.12 8.96 -41.92
CA ARG A 752 -32.22 7.64 -42.56
C ARG A 752 -33.28 6.78 -41.92
#